data_AF-A0A1Y1V9A6-F1
#
_entry.id   AF-A0A1Y1V9A6-F1
#
_cell.length_a   1.000
_cell.length_b   1.000
_cell.length_c   1.000
_cell.angle_alpha   90.00
_cell.angle_beta   90.00
_cell.angle_gamma   90.00
#
_symmetry.space_group_name_H-M   'P 1'
#
loop_
_entity.id
_entity.type
_entity.pdbx_description
1 polymer ?
#
loop_
_entity_poly.entity_id
_entity_poly.type
_entity_poly.pdbx_seq_one_letter_code
_entity_poly.pdbx_strand_id
1 'polypeptide(L)'
;MATLMIDNYDSFTYNIYQYLEQLGAHVVVHRNDKITIEECIALNPRNIVISPGPGHPLNSSGISRQVIETFAGKIPILGVCLGEQCMYVHYGGTVTYTGEIVHGKTSSITHDGKGLFKDIPQGIQVTRYHSLSGDPKTLPDCLEITSWTNSRKVMGVRHKEYVMEGVQFHPESIASEAGYRMISNFLKWEGGKWNELRIREDLVNPVFDQLGYGTQNGITSSKLIKSGDIDNKNKNKKENNDVKTVTPTTSTKPNIKINPTPLLPSTDDTIISSPSIMKENKINEIISPSYVQLSNSLSSLQLIVEQRKIDIAKAKCQPGYSPAHLMKTIDMGFIPETIDAIDYLKNKPWNKKGLVIKNKSQIDALENMDLDEEDSKQHHHHGHGHGHGHGHGHGHGHGHGHGHGHGHGHHHDHGHHHDHENEDENNQEQYNNEDEENENNEYLDIAVIAEIKRASPSKGNIDINLHPVEKALEYISAGINCISVVTEPRWFKGSLNDLREVRNAVDKIPNRPVILQNDFIIDTYQIMQARIYGADGIVLYVSLLPKEELKKMVEFAHSLKMKVLMIVLNEEEMKLALSLNIQLIGVNNRDLNTFDINPNKTTSLTKLVPEHVILVALSGIKTHEDILVYYKNGAKAVLIGESLIKANNKSEFLKQLLTLQSSKKRKV
;
A
#
# COMPACT_ATOMS: atom_id res chain seq x y z
N MET A 1 -23.31 0.91 -9.93
CA MET A 1 -23.79 1.35 -8.60
C MET A 1 -22.60 1.31 -7.68
N ALA A 2 -22.37 2.38 -6.91
CA ALA A 2 -21.20 2.49 -6.05
C ALA A 2 -21.40 1.78 -4.70
N THR A 3 -20.30 1.47 -4.02
CA THR A 3 -20.24 1.29 -2.58
C THR A 3 -20.12 2.66 -1.94
N LEU A 4 -21.03 3.04 -1.06
CA LEU A 4 -20.91 4.27 -0.28
C LEU A 4 -20.15 3.97 1.01
N MET A 5 -19.10 4.74 1.28
CA MET A 5 -18.33 4.64 2.50
C MET A 5 -18.48 5.92 3.33
N ILE A 6 -18.98 5.78 4.55
CA ILE A 6 -19.06 6.87 5.53
C ILE A 6 -17.79 6.86 6.37
N ASP A 7 -16.95 7.88 6.19
CA ASP A 7 -15.73 8.08 6.96
C ASP A 7 -16.02 8.78 8.28
N ASN A 8 -15.65 8.13 9.38
CA ASN A 8 -15.71 8.66 10.74
C ASN A 8 -14.34 9.16 11.25
N TYR A 9 -13.43 9.56 10.36
CA TYR A 9 -12.14 10.19 10.66
C TYR A 9 -11.13 9.27 11.40
N ASP A 10 -11.03 8.00 11.00
CA ASP A 10 -9.95 7.11 11.48
C ASP A 10 -8.71 7.17 10.58
N SER A 11 -7.53 7.08 11.19
CA SER A 11 -6.24 7.09 10.47
C SER A 11 -6.06 5.91 9.49
N PHE A 12 -6.92 4.89 9.56
CA PHE A 12 -6.88 3.70 8.70
C PHE A 12 -8.12 3.54 7.79
N THR A 13 -9.04 4.50 7.74
CA THR A 13 -10.20 4.50 6.81
C THR A 13 -9.77 4.16 5.37
N TYR A 14 -8.67 4.76 4.88
CA TYR A 14 -8.16 4.52 3.53
C TYR A 14 -7.72 3.07 3.25
N ASN A 15 -7.38 2.27 4.26
CA ASN A 15 -7.08 0.85 4.06
C ASN A 15 -8.34 0.05 3.68
N ILE A 16 -9.50 0.39 4.26
CA ILE A 16 -10.79 -0.23 3.88
C ILE A 16 -11.14 0.16 2.43
N TYR A 17 -11.01 1.44 2.08
CA TYR A 17 -11.18 1.92 0.71
C TYR A 17 -10.28 1.15 -0.27
N GLN A 18 -8.99 0.99 0.04
CA GLN A 18 -8.06 0.22 -0.79
C GLN A 18 -8.45 -1.24 -0.95
N TYR A 19 -8.93 -1.92 0.10
CA TYR A 19 -9.39 -3.31 0.02
C TYR A 19 -10.63 -3.44 -0.86
N LEU A 20 -11.60 -2.53 -0.71
CA LEU A 20 -12.83 -2.48 -1.51
C LEU A 20 -12.51 -2.28 -3.01
N GLU A 21 -11.68 -1.29 -3.35
CA GLU A 21 -11.26 -1.00 -4.74
C GLU A 21 -10.46 -2.16 -5.36
N GLN A 22 -9.53 -2.78 -4.63
CA GLN A 22 -8.78 -3.95 -5.12
C GLN A 22 -9.69 -5.16 -5.36
N LEU A 23 -10.71 -5.33 -4.52
CA LEU A 23 -11.77 -6.32 -4.70
C LEU A 23 -12.76 -5.95 -5.82
N GLY A 24 -12.62 -4.81 -6.50
CA GLY A 24 -13.40 -4.41 -7.67
C GLY A 24 -14.65 -3.59 -7.39
N ALA A 25 -14.85 -3.12 -6.14
CA ALA A 25 -15.88 -2.13 -5.85
C ALA A 25 -15.46 -0.76 -6.38
N HIS A 26 -16.44 0.04 -6.84
CA HIS A 26 -16.26 1.47 -7.08
C HIS A 26 -16.75 2.21 -5.84
N VAL A 27 -15.85 2.79 -5.07
CA VAL A 27 -16.14 3.38 -3.75
C VAL A 27 -16.30 4.89 -3.84
N VAL A 28 -17.39 5.40 -3.26
CA VAL A 28 -17.62 6.84 -3.05
C VAL A 28 -17.51 7.08 -1.55
N VAL A 29 -16.58 7.93 -1.13
CA VAL A 29 -16.30 8.21 0.29
C VAL A 29 -16.84 9.59 0.65
N HIS A 30 -17.56 9.68 1.77
CA HIS A 30 -17.95 10.96 2.36
C HIS A 30 -17.71 10.93 3.88
N ARG A 31 -17.19 12.04 4.43
CA ARG A 31 -17.07 12.23 5.88
C ARG A 31 -18.46 12.30 6.53
N ASN A 32 -18.58 11.79 7.75
CA ASN A 32 -19.85 11.60 8.46
C ASN A 32 -20.64 12.89 8.78
N ASP A 33 -20.06 14.06 8.54
CA ASP A 33 -20.62 15.40 8.72
C ASP A 33 -20.62 16.24 7.42
N LYS A 34 -20.20 15.66 6.28
CA LYS A 34 -20.08 16.32 4.97
C LYS A 34 -21.04 15.76 3.90
N ILE A 35 -22.01 14.95 4.29
CA ILE A 35 -23.09 14.45 3.43
C ILE A 35 -24.39 14.34 4.24
N THR A 36 -25.52 14.59 3.60
CA THR A 36 -26.88 14.43 4.14
C THR A 36 -27.47 13.05 3.83
N ILE A 37 -28.54 12.66 4.51
CA ILE A 37 -29.23 11.40 4.23
C ILE A 37 -29.92 11.43 2.86
N GLU A 38 -30.42 12.60 2.46
CA GLU A 38 -31.03 12.87 1.16
C GLU A 38 -30.02 12.65 0.01
N GLU A 39 -28.78 13.13 0.18
CA GLU A 39 -27.69 12.88 -0.77
C GLU A 39 -27.27 11.40 -0.78
N CYS A 40 -27.19 10.74 0.39
CA CYS A 40 -26.94 9.31 0.46
C CYS A 40 -28.00 8.49 -0.30
N ILE A 41 -29.27 8.91 -0.25
CA ILE A 41 -30.36 8.28 -1.02
C ILE A 41 -30.19 8.58 -2.53
N ALA A 42 -29.86 9.81 -2.90
CA ALA A 42 -29.66 10.23 -4.28
C ALA A 42 -28.49 9.50 -4.98
N LEU A 43 -27.42 9.15 -4.24
CA LEU A 43 -26.31 8.33 -4.73
C LEU A 43 -26.73 6.92 -5.14
N ASN A 44 -27.90 6.44 -4.70
CA ASN A 44 -28.41 5.08 -4.93
C ASN A 44 -27.34 3.98 -4.70
N PRO A 45 -26.72 3.94 -3.50
CA PRO A 45 -25.63 3.03 -3.22
C PRO A 45 -26.09 1.58 -3.23
N ARG A 46 -25.21 0.68 -3.68
CA ARG A 46 -25.49 -0.76 -3.68
C ARG A 46 -25.44 -1.36 -2.28
N ASN A 47 -24.45 -0.92 -1.52
CA ASN A 47 -24.13 -1.33 -0.17
C ASN A 47 -23.38 -0.18 0.51
N ILE A 48 -23.34 -0.21 1.84
CA ILE A 48 -22.73 0.85 2.66
C ILE A 48 -21.67 0.26 3.59
N VAL A 49 -20.55 0.97 3.72
CA VAL A 49 -19.52 0.69 4.73
C VAL A 49 -19.43 1.88 5.68
N ILE A 50 -19.58 1.64 6.98
CA ILE A 50 -19.39 2.64 8.03
C ILE A 50 -18.03 2.38 8.66
N SER A 51 -17.10 3.31 8.48
CA SER A 51 -15.69 3.14 8.86
C SER A 51 -15.47 3.15 10.38
N PRO A 52 -14.25 2.76 10.83
CA PRO A 52 -13.76 3.12 12.14
C PRO A 52 -13.74 4.64 12.34
N GLY A 53 -13.64 5.07 13.59
CA GLY A 53 -13.49 6.47 13.97
C GLY A 53 -13.19 6.60 15.47
N PRO A 54 -12.64 7.73 15.93
CA PRO A 54 -12.41 7.99 17.33
C PRO A 54 -13.71 8.32 18.08
N GLY A 55 -13.65 8.22 19.42
CA GLY A 55 -14.74 8.67 20.31
C GLY A 55 -15.82 7.61 20.56
N HIS A 56 -17.07 8.06 20.68
CA HIS A 56 -18.22 7.25 21.09
C HIS A 56 -19.38 7.48 20.11
N PRO A 57 -20.11 6.43 19.66
CA PRO A 57 -21.11 6.51 18.58
C PRO A 57 -22.30 7.46 18.84
N LEU A 58 -22.54 7.88 20.09
CA LEU A 58 -23.55 8.90 20.37
C LEU A 58 -23.09 10.31 19.95
N ASN A 59 -21.77 10.58 19.96
CA ASN A 59 -21.22 11.94 19.93
C ASN A 59 -20.28 12.21 18.74
N SER A 60 -19.62 11.19 18.16
CA SER A 60 -18.58 11.36 17.13
C SER A 60 -18.88 10.67 15.79
N SER A 61 -20.04 10.04 15.63
CA SER A 61 -20.35 9.25 14.43
C SER A 61 -21.08 10.02 13.30
N GLY A 62 -21.34 11.32 13.47
CA GLY A 62 -22.13 12.11 12.53
C GLY A 62 -23.44 11.42 12.12
N ILE A 63 -23.73 11.38 10.82
CA ILE A 63 -24.93 10.74 10.26
C ILE A 63 -24.93 9.21 10.34
N SER A 64 -23.85 8.53 10.76
CA SER A 64 -23.72 7.06 10.65
C SER A 64 -24.87 6.27 11.27
N ARG A 65 -25.47 6.75 12.37
CA ARG A 65 -26.66 6.12 12.97
C ARG A 65 -27.94 6.34 12.16
N GLN A 66 -28.08 7.49 11.51
CA GLN A 66 -29.20 7.79 10.59
C GLN A 66 -29.06 7.02 9.28
N VAL A 67 -27.82 6.73 8.83
CA VAL A 67 -27.56 5.84 7.70
C VAL A 67 -28.03 4.42 8.01
N ILE A 68 -27.73 3.89 9.21
CA ILE A 68 -28.26 2.58 9.63
C ILE A 68 -29.79 2.60 9.64
N GLU A 69 -30.41 3.60 10.27
CA GLU A 69 -31.86 3.80 10.31
C GLU A 69 -32.50 3.82 8.92
N THR A 70 -31.84 4.50 7.97
CA THR A 70 -32.37 4.73 6.62
C THR A 70 -32.20 3.53 5.71
N PHE A 71 -31.09 2.80 5.78
CA PHE A 71 -30.70 1.79 4.78
C PHE A 71 -30.78 0.34 5.26
N ALA A 72 -30.85 0.08 6.57
CA ALA A 72 -31.02 -1.27 7.10
C ALA A 72 -32.31 -1.91 6.56
N GLY A 73 -32.23 -3.18 6.16
CA GLY A 73 -33.35 -3.90 5.54
C GLY A 73 -33.58 -3.57 4.06
N LYS A 74 -32.85 -2.61 3.47
CA LYS A 74 -32.94 -2.23 2.04
C LYS A 74 -31.72 -2.69 1.25
N ILE A 75 -30.52 -2.43 1.76
CA ILE A 75 -29.23 -2.80 1.15
C ILE A 75 -28.24 -3.33 2.20
N PRO A 76 -27.17 -4.04 1.80
CA PRO A 76 -26.15 -4.52 2.71
C PRO A 76 -25.39 -3.38 3.43
N ILE A 77 -25.15 -3.54 4.73
CA ILE A 77 -24.35 -2.60 5.54
C ILE A 77 -23.24 -3.34 6.30
N LEU A 78 -22.00 -2.85 6.22
CA LEU A 78 -20.85 -3.29 7.01
C LEU A 78 -20.41 -2.19 7.98
N GLY A 79 -20.24 -2.52 9.26
CA GLY A 79 -19.67 -1.62 10.27
C GLY A 79 -18.30 -2.09 10.73
N VAL A 80 -17.33 -1.19 10.83
CA VAL A 80 -16.00 -1.51 11.38
C VAL A 80 -15.68 -0.61 12.57
N CYS A 81 -15.27 -1.19 13.68
CA CYS A 81 -14.96 -0.53 14.95
C CYS A 81 -16.09 0.43 15.38
N LEU A 82 -15.95 1.76 15.21
CA LEU A 82 -17.03 2.72 15.50
C LEU A 82 -18.30 2.45 14.68
N GLY A 83 -18.19 1.93 13.46
CA GLY A 83 -19.35 1.52 12.65
C GLY A 83 -20.14 0.35 13.25
N GLU A 84 -19.46 -0.62 13.88
CA GLU A 84 -20.10 -1.71 14.63
C GLU A 84 -20.78 -1.17 15.91
N GLN A 85 -20.08 -0.28 16.62
CA GLN A 85 -20.63 0.41 17.80
C GLN A 85 -21.86 1.27 17.47
N CYS A 86 -21.93 1.86 16.27
CA CYS A 86 -23.12 2.57 15.78
C CYS A 86 -24.32 1.65 15.63
N MET A 87 -24.14 0.42 15.13
CA MET A 87 -25.20 -0.60 15.06
C MET A 87 -25.67 -0.98 16.46
N TYR A 88 -24.72 -1.25 17.36
CA TYR A 88 -25.00 -1.64 18.75
C TYR A 88 -25.87 -0.59 19.46
N VAL A 89 -25.52 0.69 19.33
CA VAL A 89 -26.22 1.81 19.98
C VAL A 89 -27.51 2.20 19.28
N HIS A 90 -27.59 2.12 17.94
CA HIS A 90 -28.82 2.44 17.20
C HIS A 90 -29.99 1.54 17.63
N TYR A 91 -29.73 0.25 17.86
CA TYR A 91 -30.75 -0.69 18.35
C TYR A 91 -30.90 -0.74 19.89
N GLY A 92 -30.39 0.26 20.62
CA GLY A 92 -30.61 0.43 22.06
C GLY A 92 -29.61 -0.30 22.97
N GLY A 93 -28.55 -0.88 22.43
CA GLY A 93 -27.46 -1.44 23.21
C GLY A 93 -26.51 -0.38 23.75
N THR A 94 -25.69 -0.72 24.75
CA THR A 94 -24.74 0.21 25.37
C THR A 94 -23.31 -0.10 24.92
N VAL A 95 -22.54 0.92 24.56
CA VAL A 95 -21.10 0.82 24.32
C VAL A 95 -20.35 1.34 25.56
N THR A 96 -19.40 0.56 26.08
CA THR A 96 -18.69 0.86 27.33
C THR A 96 -17.21 0.52 27.22
N TYR A 97 -16.42 0.97 28.21
CA TYR A 97 -14.99 0.69 28.28
C TYR A 97 -14.71 -0.80 28.55
N THR A 98 -13.87 -1.42 27.72
CA THR A 98 -13.69 -2.90 27.73
C THR A 98 -12.81 -3.43 28.88
N GLY A 99 -12.33 -2.57 29.77
CA GLY A 99 -11.39 -2.91 30.84
C GLY A 99 -9.92 -2.99 30.40
N GLU A 100 -9.64 -3.00 29.09
CA GLU A 100 -8.28 -3.05 28.53
C GLU A 100 -8.13 -2.01 27.40
N ILE A 101 -7.02 -1.28 27.40
CA ILE A 101 -6.60 -0.47 26.26
C ILE A 101 -5.75 -1.35 25.33
N VAL A 102 -6.25 -1.59 24.13
CA VAL A 102 -5.57 -2.42 23.12
C VAL A 102 -5.34 -1.58 21.87
N HIS A 103 -4.12 -1.07 21.71
CA HIS A 103 -3.70 -0.27 20.55
C HIS A 103 -2.70 -1.10 19.71
N GLY A 104 -3.08 -1.47 18.49
CA GLY A 104 -2.18 -2.13 17.52
C GLY A 104 -1.71 -3.53 17.92
N LYS A 105 -2.43 -4.21 18.83
CA LYS A 105 -2.15 -5.61 19.17
C LYS A 105 -3.14 -6.53 18.48
N THR A 106 -2.69 -7.73 18.12
CA THR A 106 -3.57 -8.78 17.62
C THR A 106 -4.23 -9.55 18.76
N SER A 107 -5.36 -10.20 18.46
CA SER A 107 -6.04 -11.14 19.36
C SER A 107 -6.63 -12.27 18.52
N SER A 108 -6.55 -13.51 19.01
CA SER A 108 -7.23 -14.64 18.39
C SER A 108 -8.73 -14.53 18.64
N ILE A 109 -9.54 -14.79 17.62
CA ILE A 109 -11.01 -14.82 17.71
C ILE A 109 -11.60 -16.17 17.33
N THR A 110 -12.70 -16.51 18.00
CA THR A 110 -13.66 -17.52 17.54
C THR A 110 -14.80 -16.80 16.83
N HIS A 111 -15.38 -17.39 15.80
CA HIS A 111 -16.51 -16.84 15.06
C HIS A 111 -17.55 -17.90 14.69
N ASP A 112 -18.75 -17.48 14.27
CA ASP A 112 -19.83 -18.40 13.90
C ASP A 112 -19.66 -19.05 12.51
N GLY A 113 -18.77 -18.49 11.67
CA GLY A 113 -18.44 -19.02 10.34
C GLY A 113 -19.50 -18.73 9.27
N LYS A 114 -20.45 -17.84 9.57
CA LYS A 114 -21.49 -17.39 8.65
C LYS A 114 -21.20 -15.97 8.17
N GLY A 115 -21.92 -15.55 7.14
CA GLY A 115 -21.93 -14.15 6.73
C GLY A 115 -20.52 -13.63 6.42
N LEU A 116 -20.07 -12.60 7.14
CA LEU A 116 -18.74 -12.01 6.94
C LEU A 116 -17.61 -13.04 7.15
N PHE A 117 -17.83 -14.01 8.05
CA PHE A 117 -16.88 -15.08 8.41
C PHE A 117 -16.99 -16.34 7.54
N LYS A 118 -17.73 -16.30 6.43
CA LYS A 118 -17.85 -17.45 5.52
C LYS A 118 -16.49 -17.86 4.94
N ASP A 119 -16.18 -19.15 5.04
CA ASP A 119 -14.92 -19.76 4.60
C ASP A 119 -13.64 -19.21 5.29
N ILE A 120 -13.78 -18.62 6.49
CA ILE A 120 -12.65 -18.15 7.30
C ILE A 120 -12.26 -19.21 8.35
N PRO A 121 -10.95 -19.48 8.57
CA PRO A 121 -10.50 -20.38 9.64
C PRO A 121 -10.79 -19.83 11.04
N GLN A 122 -11.15 -20.72 11.96
CA GLN A 122 -11.25 -20.38 13.38
C GLN A 122 -9.89 -20.03 13.98
N GLY A 123 -9.88 -19.13 14.97
CA GLY A 123 -8.67 -18.77 15.72
C GLY A 123 -7.79 -17.72 15.05
N ILE A 124 -8.23 -17.14 13.92
CA ILE A 124 -7.49 -16.08 13.21
C ILE A 124 -7.11 -14.91 14.12
N GLN A 125 -5.94 -14.34 13.85
CA GLN A 125 -5.41 -13.16 14.52
C GLN A 125 -6.00 -11.88 13.91
N VAL A 126 -6.61 -11.03 14.73
CA VAL A 126 -7.18 -9.74 14.29
C VAL A 126 -6.68 -8.57 15.11
N THR A 127 -6.37 -7.45 14.46
CA THR A 127 -5.84 -6.25 15.11
C THR A 127 -6.93 -5.42 15.77
N ARG A 128 -6.63 -4.95 16.97
CA ARG A 128 -7.53 -4.14 17.81
C ARG A 128 -6.88 -2.80 18.14
N TYR A 129 -7.65 -1.72 17.98
CA TYR A 129 -7.28 -0.33 18.33
C TYR A 129 -8.25 0.32 19.34
N HIS A 130 -9.19 -0.46 19.88
CA HIS A 130 -10.34 0.05 20.61
C HIS A 130 -10.18 -0.06 22.14
N SER A 131 -10.64 0.97 22.85
CA SER A 131 -10.84 1.00 24.30
C SER A 131 -12.30 0.77 24.72
N LEU A 132 -13.24 0.98 23.78
CA LEU A 132 -14.69 0.80 23.94
C LEU A 132 -15.18 -0.42 23.14
N SER A 133 -16.29 -1.04 23.55
CA SER A 133 -17.08 -1.98 22.73
C SER A 133 -18.52 -2.09 23.23
N GLY A 134 -19.40 -2.73 22.46
CA GLY A 134 -20.72 -3.12 22.95
C GLY A 134 -20.62 -3.97 24.23
N ASP A 135 -21.45 -3.67 25.23
CA ASP A 135 -21.59 -4.50 26.44
C ASP A 135 -22.55 -5.66 26.12
N PRO A 136 -22.10 -6.93 26.12
CA PRO A 136 -22.94 -8.09 25.84
C PRO A 136 -24.13 -8.27 26.80
N LYS A 137 -24.15 -7.62 27.97
CA LYS A 137 -25.33 -7.58 28.86
C LYS A 137 -26.49 -6.77 28.29
N THR A 138 -26.19 -5.89 27.33
CA THR A 138 -27.13 -4.96 26.70
C THR A 138 -27.28 -5.26 25.20
N LEU A 139 -26.93 -6.47 24.76
CA LEU A 139 -27.09 -6.90 23.37
C LEU A 139 -28.57 -6.77 22.95
N PRO A 140 -28.90 -5.96 21.94
CA PRO A 140 -30.28 -5.82 21.46
C PRO A 140 -30.86 -7.15 20.96
N ASP A 141 -32.14 -7.39 21.20
CA ASP A 141 -32.83 -8.62 20.77
C ASP A 141 -32.81 -8.84 19.25
N CYS A 142 -32.65 -7.78 18.45
CA CYS A 142 -32.50 -7.87 17.00
C CYS A 142 -31.08 -8.23 16.54
N LEU A 143 -30.06 -8.17 17.41
CA LEU A 143 -28.68 -8.51 17.11
C LEU A 143 -28.28 -9.89 17.68
N GLU A 144 -27.30 -10.53 17.04
CA GLU A 144 -26.60 -11.72 17.54
C GLU A 144 -25.08 -11.49 17.48
N ILE A 145 -24.32 -12.09 18.42
CA ILE A 145 -22.86 -12.00 18.44
C ILE A 145 -22.28 -13.01 17.43
N THR A 146 -21.46 -12.53 16.50
CA THR A 146 -20.86 -13.36 15.44
C THR A 146 -19.41 -13.76 15.72
N SER A 147 -18.68 -12.99 16.52
CA SER A 147 -17.31 -13.34 16.93
C SER A 147 -16.94 -12.82 18.32
N TRP A 148 -15.97 -13.50 18.96
CA TRP A 148 -15.49 -13.16 20.30
C TRP A 148 -14.04 -13.59 20.53
N THR A 149 -13.33 -12.91 21.44
CA THR A 149 -11.99 -13.33 21.90
C THR A 149 -12.07 -14.55 22.83
N ASN A 150 -10.91 -15.17 23.10
CA ASN A 150 -10.76 -16.18 24.16
C ASN A 150 -11.26 -15.69 25.53
N SER A 151 -11.12 -14.38 25.83
CA SER A 151 -11.66 -13.71 27.02
C SER A 151 -13.14 -13.31 26.90
N ARG A 152 -13.87 -13.86 25.92
CA ARG A 152 -15.31 -13.64 25.65
C ARG A 152 -15.71 -12.18 25.39
N LYS A 153 -14.78 -11.31 24.98
CA LYS A 153 -15.10 -9.96 24.51
C LYS A 153 -15.76 -10.05 23.14
N VAL A 154 -16.86 -9.31 22.94
CA VAL A 154 -17.56 -9.22 21.65
C VAL A 154 -16.62 -8.61 20.61
N MET A 155 -16.47 -9.28 19.47
CA MET A 155 -15.61 -8.87 18.36
C MET A 155 -16.40 -8.65 17.05
N GLY A 156 -17.68 -9.01 17.01
CA GLY A 156 -18.60 -8.66 15.94
C GLY A 156 -20.03 -9.09 16.23
N VAL A 157 -20.96 -8.47 15.51
CA VAL A 157 -22.42 -8.69 15.61
C VAL A 157 -23.07 -8.75 14.23
N ARG A 158 -24.26 -9.36 14.16
CA ARG A 158 -25.13 -9.43 12.99
C ARG A 158 -26.56 -9.07 13.39
N HIS A 159 -27.29 -8.38 12.52
CA HIS A 159 -28.74 -8.21 12.71
C HIS A 159 -29.49 -9.46 12.22
N LYS A 160 -30.45 -9.98 13.00
CA LYS A 160 -31.10 -11.28 12.73
C LYS A 160 -31.95 -11.32 11.45
N GLU A 161 -32.52 -10.19 11.03
CA GLU A 161 -33.32 -10.08 9.80
C GLU A 161 -32.59 -9.40 8.63
N TYR A 162 -32.05 -8.20 8.84
CA TYR A 162 -31.40 -7.37 7.82
C TYR A 162 -29.95 -7.78 7.51
N VAL A 163 -29.53 -7.64 6.24
CA VAL A 163 -28.16 -7.88 5.76
C VAL A 163 -27.22 -6.81 6.31
N MET A 164 -26.87 -6.96 7.59
CA MET A 164 -26.05 -6.02 8.33
C MET A 164 -25.16 -6.77 9.31
N GLU A 165 -23.84 -6.57 9.17
CA GLU A 165 -22.82 -7.13 10.06
C GLU A 165 -21.81 -6.06 10.47
N GLY A 166 -21.30 -6.17 11.69
CA GLY A 166 -20.26 -5.31 12.22
C GLY A 166 -19.14 -6.10 12.87
N VAL A 167 -17.91 -5.59 12.78
CA VAL A 167 -16.74 -6.12 13.50
C VAL A 167 -16.06 -5.02 14.30
N GLN A 168 -15.69 -5.32 15.54
CA GLN A 168 -15.03 -4.39 16.47
C GLN A 168 -13.51 -4.31 16.22
N PHE A 169 -12.92 -5.34 15.61
CA PHE A 169 -11.53 -5.33 15.14
C PHE A 169 -11.44 -4.69 13.75
N HIS A 170 -10.20 -4.49 13.28
CA HIS A 170 -9.90 -3.82 12.01
C HIS A 170 -9.48 -4.85 10.95
N PRO A 171 -10.39 -5.39 10.11
CA PRO A 171 -10.07 -6.38 9.07
C PRO A 171 -9.08 -5.84 8.02
N GLU A 172 -9.02 -4.53 7.82
CA GLU A 172 -8.11 -3.84 6.89
C GLU A 172 -6.66 -3.74 7.40
N SER A 173 -6.44 -3.97 8.69
CA SER A 173 -5.11 -3.88 9.30
C SER A 173 -4.19 -4.96 8.74
N ILE A 174 -2.96 -4.59 8.38
CA ILE A 174 -1.94 -5.54 7.86
C ILE A 174 -1.59 -6.69 8.81
N ALA A 175 -1.90 -6.56 10.11
CA ALA A 175 -1.72 -7.62 11.11
C ALA A 175 -3.01 -8.43 11.39
N SER A 176 -4.11 -8.14 10.70
CA SER A 176 -5.33 -8.95 10.68
C SER A 176 -5.28 -9.99 9.57
N GLU A 177 -5.62 -11.22 9.92
CA GLU A 177 -5.76 -12.33 8.99
C GLU A 177 -7.14 -12.32 8.30
N ALA A 178 -7.22 -12.88 7.09
CA ALA A 178 -8.44 -13.02 6.30
C ALA A 178 -9.25 -11.73 5.97
N GLY A 179 -8.68 -10.53 6.19
CA GLY A 179 -9.35 -9.24 5.93
C GLY A 179 -9.96 -9.08 4.53
N TYR A 180 -9.20 -9.40 3.48
CA TYR A 180 -9.71 -9.40 2.10
C TYR A 180 -10.87 -10.39 1.90
N ARG A 181 -10.88 -11.54 2.60
CA ARG A 181 -11.97 -12.52 2.49
C ARG A 181 -13.23 -12.02 3.19
N MET A 182 -13.11 -11.33 4.32
CA MET A 182 -14.24 -10.67 5.00
C MET A 182 -14.88 -9.61 4.08
N ILE A 183 -14.08 -8.68 3.56
CA ILE A 183 -14.59 -7.60 2.70
C ILE A 183 -15.14 -8.17 1.37
N SER A 184 -14.52 -9.22 0.83
CA SER A 184 -15.05 -9.98 -0.32
C SER A 184 -16.42 -10.58 -0.03
N ASN A 185 -16.59 -11.27 1.10
CA ASN A 185 -17.86 -11.86 1.49
C ASN A 185 -18.98 -10.81 1.56
N PHE A 186 -18.69 -9.63 2.11
CA PHE A 186 -19.61 -8.49 2.14
C PHE A 186 -19.94 -7.94 0.74
N LEU A 187 -18.94 -7.73 -0.12
CA LEU A 187 -19.15 -7.16 -1.46
C LEU A 187 -20.01 -8.04 -2.38
N LYS A 188 -20.05 -9.35 -2.12
CA LYS A 188 -20.91 -10.30 -2.84
C LYS A 188 -22.38 -10.23 -2.44
N TRP A 189 -22.75 -9.48 -1.40
CA TRP A 189 -24.13 -9.40 -0.94
C TRP A 189 -24.99 -8.48 -1.82
N GLU A 190 -26.18 -8.97 -2.18
CA GLU A 190 -27.19 -8.20 -2.89
C GLU A 190 -28.59 -8.50 -2.33
N GLY A 191 -29.17 -7.51 -1.65
CA GLY A 191 -30.46 -7.62 -0.96
C GLY A 191 -30.41 -7.01 0.44
N GLY A 192 -31.56 -6.61 0.98
CA GLY A 192 -31.65 -5.95 2.28
C GLY A 192 -31.90 -6.89 3.47
N LYS A 193 -32.40 -8.11 3.23
CA LYS A 193 -32.75 -9.11 4.26
C LYS A 193 -32.12 -10.48 4.00
N TRP A 194 -31.74 -11.22 5.04
CA TRP A 194 -31.01 -12.49 4.91
C TRP A 194 -31.80 -13.57 4.16
N ASN A 195 -33.12 -13.59 4.30
CA ASN A 195 -34.02 -14.51 3.59
C ASN A 195 -34.12 -14.20 2.07
N GLU A 196 -33.69 -13.01 1.65
CA GLU A 196 -33.72 -12.51 0.27
C GLU A 196 -32.31 -12.31 -0.31
N LEU A 197 -31.26 -12.66 0.46
CA LEU A 197 -29.88 -12.43 0.11
C LEU A 197 -29.48 -13.21 -1.15
N ARG A 198 -29.04 -12.48 -2.18
CA ARG A 198 -28.34 -13.04 -3.33
C ARG A 198 -26.84 -12.90 -3.12
N ILE A 199 -26.11 -13.97 -3.42
CA ILE A 199 -24.65 -13.99 -3.49
C ILE A 199 -24.24 -13.76 -4.95
N ARG A 200 -23.49 -12.70 -5.19
CA ARG A 200 -23.08 -12.21 -6.50
C ARG A 200 -21.56 -12.27 -6.61
N GLU A 201 -21.06 -13.46 -6.93
CA GLU A 201 -19.63 -13.74 -7.09
C GLU A 201 -18.98 -12.90 -8.22
N ASP A 202 -19.78 -12.43 -9.18
CA ASP A 202 -19.36 -11.61 -10.33
C ASP A 202 -18.96 -10.17 -9.99
N LEU A 203 -19.16 -9.75 -8.75
CA LEU A 203 -18.88 -8.38 -8.28
C LEU A 203 -17.52 -8.20 -7.66
N VAL A 204 -16.89 -9.31 -7.29
CA VAL A 204 -15.59 -9.31 -6.65
C VAL A 204 -14.57 -9.78 -7.65
N ASN A 205 -13.43 -9.08 -7.71
CA ASN A 205 -12.28 -9.51 -8.46
C ASN A 205 -11.83 -10.89 -7.93
N PRO A 206 -12.03 -12.00 -8.71
CA PRO A 206 -11.88 -13.36 -8.20
C PRO A 206 -10.43 -13.68 -7.82
N VAL A 207 -9.49 -12.86 -8.28
CA VAL A 207 -8.06 -12.89 -7.95
C VAL A 207 -7.86 -12.62 -6.47
N PHE A 208 -8.30 -11.45 -5.99
CA PHE A 208 -8.13 -11.04 -4.59
C PHE A 208 -8.99 -11.89 -3.66
N ASP A 209 -10.14 -12.39 -4.14
CA ASP A 209 -10.94 -13.37 -3.42
C ASP A 209 -10.23 -14.73 -3.23
N GLN A 210 -9.56 -15.25 -4.27
CA GLN A 210 -8.79 -16.50 -4.20
C GLN A 210 -7.41 -16.35 -3.53
N LEU A 211 -6.84 -15.14 -3.53
CA LEU A 211 -5.66 -14.78 -2.74
C LEU A 211 -5.98 -14.60 -1.26
N GLY A 212 -7.26 -14.59 -0.86
CA GLY A 212 -7.73 -14.44 0.51
C GLY A 212 -7.22 -15.52 1.48
N TYR A 213 -5.98 -15.35 1.98
CA TYR A 213 -5.46 -15.58 3.33
C TYR A 213 -6.30 -16.49 4.28
N GLY A 214 -6.72 -17.68 3.83
CA GLY A 214 -7.70 -18.48 4.57
C GLY A 214 -7.88 -19.96 4.20
N THR A 215 -7.26 -20.49 3.12
CA THR A 215 -7.41 -21.92 2.76
C THR A 215 -6.10 -22.71 2.83
N GLN A 216 -5.70 -23.09 4.04
CA GLN A 216 -4.84 -24.26 4.27
C GLN A 216 -5.50 -25.25 5.22
N ASN A 217 -6.35 -26.11 4.66
CA ASN A 217 -6.39 -27.54 4.96
C ASN A 217 -7.03 -28.24 3.77
N GLY A 218 -6.28 -29.13 3.12
CA GLY A 218 -6.76 -29.79 1.92
C GLY A 218 -7.74 -30.91 2.24
N ILE A 219 -8.93 -30.87 1.62
CA ILE A 219 -9.54 -31.98 0.88
C ILE A 219 -10.45 -31.32 -0.17
N THR A 220 -10.11 -31.48 -1.45
CA THR A 220 -10.99 -31.10 -2.56
C THR A 220 -12.06 -32.17 -2.73
N SER A 221 -13.30 -31.86 -2.38
CA SER A 221 -14.48 -32.67 -2.65
C SER A 221 -14.90 -32.57 -4.13
N SER A 222 -14.03 -32.99 -5.05
CA SER A 222 -14.28 -32.97 -6.50
C SER A 222 -13.65 -34.15 -7.25
N LYS A 223 -14.07 -35.38 -6.91
CA LYS A 223 -13.86 -36.57 -7.76
C LYS A 223 -14.90 -37.68 -7.58
N LEU A 224 -16.17 -37.35 -7.77
CA LEU A 224 -17.17 -38.34 -8.20
C LEU A 224 -16.97 -38.62 -9.69
N ILE A 225 -16.01 -39.51 -10.00
CA ILE A 225 -15.88 -40.12 -11.33
C ILE A 225 -16.60 -41.47 -11.28
N LYS A 226 -17.34 -41.75 -12.37
CA LYS A 226 -18.31 -42.83 -12.49
C LYS A 226 -17.70 -44.21 -12.25
N SER A 227 -18.50 -45.07 -11.63
CA SER A 227 -18.37 -46.53 -11.69
C SER A 227 -18.41 -47.01 -13.15
N GLY A 228 -17.45 -47.83 -13.55
CA GLY A 228 -17.41 -48.47 -14.87
C GLY A 228 -16.06 -49.15 -15.14
N ASP A 229 -16.03 -50.46 -14.90
CA ASP A 229 -15.20 -51.52 -15.51
C ASP A 229 -13.73 -51.24 -15.89
N ILE A 230 -12.80 -52.06 -15.35
CA ILE A 230 -12.19 -53.17 -16.10
C ILE A 230 -11.27 -54.02 -15.19
N ASP A 231 -11.24 -55.31 -15.50
CA ASP A 231 -10.63 -56.43 -14.79
C ASP A 231 -9.07 -56.51 -14.76
N ASN A 232 -8.59 -57.28 -13.77
CA ASN A 232 -7.41 -58.17 -13.79
C ASN A 232 -6.01 -57.67 -14.20
N LYS A 233 -5.03 -57.79 -13.27
CA LYS A 233 -4.03 -58.91 -13.28
C LYS A 233 -3.05 -58.95 -12.09
N ASN A 234 -2.72 -60.19 -11.70
CA ASN A 234 -1.55 -60.68 -10.94
C ASN A 234 -1.37 -60.21 -9.47
N LYS A 235 -1.42 -61.05 -8.42
CA LYS A 235 -0.83 -62.38 -8.06
C LYS A 235 0.51 -62.30 -7.28
N ASN A 236 0.55 -63.08 -6.18
CA ASN A 236 1.74 -63.58 -5.42
C ASN A 236 2.42 -62.53 -4.50
N LYS A 237 2.84 -62.79 -3.25
CA LYS A 237 2.93 -63.98 -2.32
C LYS A 237 2.53 -63.51 -0.89
N LYS A 238 1.90 -64.30 0.00
CA LYS A 238 2.51 -65.23 1.01
C LYS A 238 3.70 -64.60 1.78
N GLU A 239 3.80 -64.65 3.13
CA GLU A 239 3.32 -65.64 4.12
C GLU A 239 3.26 -65.05 5.56
N ASN A 240 2.32 -65.54 6.41
CA ASN A 240 2.45 -66.09 7.78
C ASN A 240 3.35 -65.42 8.87
N ASN A 241 3.06 -65.41 10.19
CA ASN A 241 2.05 -66.11 11.03
C ASN A 241 1.86 -65.45 12.44
N ASP A 242 0.70 -65.72 13.07
CA ASP A 242 0.39 -65.97 14.50
C ASP A 242 0.87 -65.02 15.65
N VAL A 243 0.03 -64.38 16.49
CA VAL A 243 -0.92 -64.90 17.53
C VAL A 243 -0.18 -65.29 18.85
N LYS A 244 -0.48 -64.80 20.08
CA LYS A 244 -1.75 -64.84 20.86
C LYS A 244 -1.75 -63.91 22.11
N THR A 245 -2.93 -63.75 22.73
CA THR A 245 -3.28 -62.98 23.96
C THR A 245 -3.07 -63.73 25.29
N VAL A 246 -3.14 -63.03 26.45
CA VAL A 246 -3.83 -63.43 27.73
C VAL A 246 -3.85 -62.26 28.77
N THR A 247 -4.79 -62.32 29.74
CA THR A 247 -5.30 -61.30 30.69
C THR A 247 -4.78 -61.41 32.16
N PRO A 248 -5.14 -60.50 33.11
CA PRO A 248 -4.39 -60.24 34.37
C PRO A 248 -5.05 -60.68 35.71
N THR A 249 -4.34 -60.53 36.85
CA THR A 249 -4.86 -60.68 38.23
C THR A 249 -4.23 -59.72 39.27
N THR A 250 -4.89 -59.58 40.43
CA THR A 250 -4.73 -58.55 41.50
C THR A 250 -4.15 -59.07 42.84
N SER A 251 -3.62 -58.20 43.75
CA SER A 251 -4.15 -58.05 45.15
C SER A 251 -3.32 -57.24 46.20
N THR A 252 -4.04 -56.47 47.04
CA THR A 252 -3.87 -56.22 48.51
C THR A 252 -2.86 -55.24 49.18
N LYS A 253 -3.30 -54.75 50.37
CA LYS A 253 -2.88 -53.66 51.30
C LYS A 253 -2.14 -54.22 52.56
N PRO A 254 -1.60 -53.47 53.59
CA PRO A 254 -2.23 -52.34 54.35
C PRO A 254 -1.33 -51.25 55.04
N ASN A 255 -1.95 -50.44 55.94
CA ASN A 255 -1.52 -49.15 56.56
C ASN A 255 -0.80 -49.23 57.93
N ILE A 256 -0.22 -48.09 58.41
CA ILE A 256 -0.38 -47.41 59.75
C ILE A 256 0.59 -46.17 59.85
N LYS A 257 0.09 -44.90 59.89
CA LYS A 257 -0.07 -43.95 61.06
C LYS A 257 1.29 -43.36 61.59
N ILE A 258 1.48 -42.10 62.07
CA ILE A 258 0.66 -40.98 62.64
C ILE A 258 1.21 -39.57 62.15
N ASN A 259 0.70 -38.43 62.65
CA ASN A 259 0.92 -36.98 62.35
C ASN A 259 1.70 -36.22 63.49
N PRO A 260 2.12 -34.90 63.42
CA PRO A 260 1.41 -33.75 62.80
C PRO A 260 2.20 -32.60 62.07
N THR A 261 1.37 -31.71 61.48
CA THR A 261 1.49 -30.49 60.63
C THR A 261 2.03 -29.20 61.30
N PRO A 262 2.09 -27.99 60.66
CA PRO A 262 1.78 -27.54 59.26
C PRO A 262 2.93 -26.75 58.56
N LEU A 263 2.99 -26.51 57.23
CA LEU A 263 2.14 -25.62 56.39
C LEU A 263 2.30 -25.93 54.87
N LEU A 264 1.23 -25.68 54.10
CA LEU A 264 1.06 -25.86 52.62
C LEU A 264 1.23 -24.50 51.88
N PRO A 265 1.17 -24.38 50.51
CA PRO A 265 0.69 -25.32 49.47
C PRO A 265 1.74 -25.72 48.39
N SER A 266 1.83 -26.99 47.98
CA SER A 266 1.10 -27.67 46.86
C SER A 266 1.52 -27.20 45.45
N THR A 267 2.59 -27.77 44.87
CA THR A 267 2.62 -28.99 44.01
C THR A 267 2.09 -28.79 42.58
N ASP A 268 3.01 -28.90 41.62
CA ASP A 268 2.73 -29.40 40.28
C ASP A 268 1.91 -30.70 40.30
N ASP A 269 1.17 -31.00 39.23
CA ASP A 269 1.62 -32.15 38.43
C ASP A 269 1.18 -32.12 36.95
N THR A 270 2.13 -32.62 36.17
CA THR A 270 2.23 -32.82 34.73
C THR A 270 1.01 -33.41 34.00
N ILE A 271 0.66 -32.83 32.83
CA ILE A 271 -0.07 -33.52 31.75
C ILE A 271 0.59 -33.23 30.38
N ILE A 272 1.23 -34.28 29.84
CA ILE A 272 1.39 -34.64 28.42
C ILE A 272 1.58 -33.47 27.42
N SER A 273 2.83 -33.17 27.08
CA SER A 273 3.20 -32.24 26.01
C SER A 273 3.05 -32.85 24.61
N SER A 274 2.20 -32.25 23.78
CA SER A 274 2.13 -32.53 22.33
C SER A 274 3.21 -31.74 21.55
N PRO A 275 3.70 -32.21 20.39
CA PRO A 275 4.93 -31.67 19.76
C PRO A 275 4.87 -30.23 19.21
N SER A 276 3.71 -29.58 19.24
CA SER A 276 3.47 -28.31 18.55
C SER A 276 3.99 -27.06 19.28
N ILE A 277 4.21 -27.14 20.60
CA ILE A 277 4.53 -25.97 21.45
C ILE A 277 6.03 -25.58 21.40
N MET A 278 6.91 -26.46 20.90
CA MET A 278 8.37 -26.22 20.86
C MET A 278 8.86 -25.22 19.80
N LYS A 279 7.99 -24.62 18.96
CA LYS A 279 8.39 -23.67 17.92
C LYS A 279 8.29 -22.20 18.31
N GLU A 280 7.28 -21.78 19.07
CA GLU A 280 7.11 -20.36 19.44
C GLU A 280 8.10 -19.92 20.51
N ASN A 281 8.34 -20.74 21.54
CA ASN A 281 9.26 -20.38 22.63
C ASN A 281 10.69 -20.15 22.13
N LYS A 282 11.17 -20.91 21.13
CA LYS A 282 12.48 -20.66 20.52
C LYS A 282 12.58 -19.34 19.76
N ILE A 283 11.48 -18.82 19.20
CA ILE A 283 11.50 -17.52 18.51
C ILE A 283 11.55 -16.38 19.53
N ASN A 284 10.83 -16.52 20.66
CA ASN A 284 10.86 -15.51 21.73
C ASN A 284 12.14 -15.57 22.57
N GLU A 285 12.75 -16.74 22.81
CA GLU A 285 14.06 -16.87 23.47
C GLU A 285 15.22 -16.30 22.64
N ILE A 286 15.08 -16.20 21.31
CA ILE A 286 16.03 -15.50 20.44
C ILE A 286 15.88 -13.97 20.55
N ILE A 287 14.76 -13.45 21.09
CA ILE A 287 14.36 -12.03 20.98
C ILE A 287 14.04 -11.44 22.38
N SER A 288 15.10 -11.19 23.16
CA SER A 288 15.23 -10.36 24.38
C SER A 288 15.98 -11.14 25.48
N PRO A 289 17.11 -10.65 26.04
CA PRO A 289 17.50 -9.24 26.23
C PRO A 289 18.80 -8.82 25.50
N SER A 290 19.30 -9.62 24.55
CA SER A 290 20.59 -9.42 23.86
C SER A 290 20.68 -8.14 23.00
N TYR A 291 19.55 -7.59 22.53
CA TYR A 291 19.54 -6.46 21.60
C TYR A 291 20.08 -5.14 22.20
N VAL A 292 19.99 -4.97 23.53
CA VAL A 292 20.51 -3.77 24.24
C VAL A 292 22.02 -3.87 24.47
N GLN A 293 22.61 -5.07 24.42
CA GLN A 293 24.06 -5.25 24.49
C GLN A 293 24.73 -5.15 23.10
N LEU A 294 24.01 -5.48 22.02
CA LEU A 294 24.51 -5.40 20.63
C LEU A 294 24.68 -3.96 20.11
N SER A 295 24.00 -2.97 20.69
CA SER A 295 24.02 -1.59 20.17
C SER A 295 25.35 -0.85 20.33
N ASN A 296 26.25 -1.33 21.19
CA ASN A 296 27.44 -0.59 21.59
C ASN A 296 28.71 -0.94 20.79
N SER A 297 28.61 -1.84 19.81
CA SER A 297 29.75 -2.31 18.99
C SER A 297 29.47 -2.39 17.48
N LEU A 298 28.23 -2.19 17.04
CA LEU A 298 27.81 -2.29 15.64
C LEU A 298 27.70 -0.92 14.98
N SER A 299 28.07 -0.83 13.69
CA SER A 299 27.82 0.36 12.87
C SER A 299 26.32 0.55 12.61
N SER A 300 25.91 1.78 12.25
CA SER A 300 24.51 2.05 11.89
C SER A 300 24.01 1.17 10.76
N LEU A 301 24.86 0.85 9.78
CA LEU A 301 24.54 -0.06 8.68
C LEU A 301 24.26 -1.49 9.16
N GLN A 302 25.10 -2.01 10.06
CA GLN A 302 24.92 -3.35 10.63
C GLN A 302 23.64 -3.45 11.46
N LEU A 303 23.32 -2.42 12.26
CA LEU A 303 22.07 -2.36 13.02
C LEU A 303 20.82 -2.36 12.13
N ILE A 304 20.88 -1.68 10.98
CA ILE A 304 19.82 -1.72 9.97
C ILE A 304 19.68 -3.14 9.41
N VAL A 305 20.78 -3.76 8.99
CA VAL A 305 20.78 -5.12 8.40
C VAL A 305 20.23 -6.17 9.38
N GLU A 306 20.67 -6.19 10.63
CA GLU A 306 20.16 -7.14 11.63
C GLU A 306 18.66 -6.93 11.90
N GLN A 307 18.19 -5.68 11.93
CA GLN A 307 16.76 -5.40 12.04
C GLN A 307 15.99 -5.89 10.82
N ARG A 308 16.49 -5.67 9.60
CA ARG A 308 15.86 -6.17 8.37
C ARG A 308 15.73 -7.69 8.37
N LYS A 309 16.72 -8.44 8.85
CA LYS A 309 16.60 -9.91 9.02
C LYS A 309 15.42 -10.29 9.91
N ILE A 310 15.24 -9.59 11.03
CA ILE A 310 14.12 -9.82 11.96
C ILE A 310 12.78 -9.48 11.29
N ASP A 311 12.70 -8.35 10.59
CA ASP A 311 11.48 -7.90 9.92
C ASP A 311 11.06 -8.89 8.81
N ILE A 312 12.02 -9.36 8.01
CA ILE A 312 11.80 -10.37 6.95
C ILE A 312 11.37 -11.70 7.54
N ALA A 313 12.01 -12.16 8.62
CA ALA A 313 11.64 -13.41 9.30
C ALA A 313 10.21 -13.34 9.87
N LYS A 314 9.82 -12.21 10.44
CA LYS A 314 8.43 -11.97 10.91
C LYS A 314 7.45 -11.95 9.74
N ALA A 315 7.74 -11.21 8.68
CA ALA A 315 6.86 -11.10 7.52
C ALA A 315 6.62 -12.47 6.85
N LYS A 316 7.68 -13.27 6.65
CA LYS A 316 7.57 -14.64 6.09
C LYS A 316 6.71 -15.60 6.90
N CYS A 317 6.50 -15.32 8.19
CA CYS A 317 5.67 -16.11 9.10
C CYS A 317 4.21 -15.64 9.15
N GLN A 318 3.87 -14.46 8.62
CA GLN A 318 2.48 -14.03 8.51
C GLN A 318 1.77 -14.88 7.43
N PRO A 319 0.52 -15.34 7.65
CA PRO A 319 -0.24 -16.06 6.61
C PRO A 319 -0.27 -15.26 5.31
N GLY A 320 -0.23 -15.95 4.15
CA GLY A 320 -0.21 -15.33 2.82
C GLY A 320 1.02 -14.45 2.47
N TYR A 321 1.84 -14.06 3.44
CA TYR A 321 3.14 -13.42 3.21
C TYR A 321 4.28 -14.45 3.07
N SER A 322 3.97 -15.69 2.69
CA SER A 322 4.99 -16.67 2.36
C SER A 322 5.60 -16.39 0.98
N PRO A 323 6.89 -16.70 0.73
CA PRO A 323 7.50 -16.51 -0.58
C PRO A 323 6.72 -17.18 -1.72
N ALA A 324 6.18 -18.40 -1.49
CA ALA A 324 5.39 -19.10 -2.49
C ALA A 324 4.08 -18.38 -2.85
N HIS A 325 3.43 -17.73 -1.86
CA HIS A 325 2.23 -16.92 -2.13
C HIS A 325 2.59 -15.64 -2.88
N LEU A 326 3.63 -14.92 -2.45
CA LEU A 326 4.07 -13.70 -3.16
C LEU A 326 4.46 -14.00 -4.62
N MET A 327 5.12 -15.13 -4.91
CA MET A 327 5.44 -15.51 -6.29
C MET A 327 4.18 -15.72 -7.10
N LYS A 328 3.23 -16.49 -6.55
CA LYS A 328 1.93 -16.74 -7.20
C LYS A 328 1.18 -15.43 -7.51
N THR A 329 1.22 -14.45 -6.61
CA THR A 329 0.63 -13.11 -6.82
C THR A 329 1.32 -12.36 -7.97
N ILE A 330 2.63 -12.53 -8.16
CA ILE A 330 3.36 -11.96 -9.30
C ILE A 330 3.03 -12.69 -10.61
N ASP A 331 3.07 -14.03 -10.60
CA ASP A 331 2.78 -14.89 -11.76
C ASP A 331 1.35 -14.71 -12.29
N MET A 332 0.41 -14.34 -11.40
CA MET A 332 -0.96 -14.01 -11.76
C MET A 332 -1.11 -12.77 -12.66
N GLY A 333 -0.09 -11.90 -12.76
CA GLY A 333 -0.03 -10.81 -13.74
C GLY A 333 -0.81 -9.52 -13.41
N PHE A 334 -1.40 -9.40 -12.23
CA PHE A 334 -2.17 -8.20 -11.81
C PHE A 334 -1.32 -7.00 -11.40
N ILE A 335 0.01 -7.16 -11.39
CA ILE A 335 0.93 -6.08 -11.06
C ILE A 335 1.28 -5.35 -12.36
N PRO A 336 0.99 -4.04 -12.49
CA PRO A 336 1.31 -3.25 -13.67
C PRO A 336 2.76 -3.45 -14.15
N GLU A 337 2.97 -3.44 -15.47
CA GLU A 337 4.30 -3.69 -16.04
C GLU A 337 5.36 -2.70 -15.58
N THR A 338 6.60 -3.19 -15.51
CA THR A 338 7.79 -2.43 -15.18
C THR A 338 8.24 -1.58 -16.36
N ILE A 339 8.61 -0.31 -16.14
CA ILE A 339 9.32 0.51 -17.12
C ILE A 339 10.83 0.23 -17.04
N ASP A 340 11.51 0.22 -18.17
CA ASP A 340 12.97 0.09 -18.20
C ASP A 340 13.65 1.38 -17.71
N ALA A 341 14.16 1.33 -16.47
CA ALA A 341 14.91 2.43 -15.86
C ALA A 341 16.12 2.91 -16.70
N ILE A 342 16.74 2.01 -17.47
CA ILE A 342 17.96 2.30 -18.24
C ILE A 342 17.60 3.05 -19.52
N ASP A 343 16.48 2.68 -20.16
CA ASP A 343 15.92 3.44 -21.29
C ASP A 343 15.60 4.88 -20.86
N TYR A 344 14.88 5.02 -19.74
CA TYR A 344 14.50 6.32 -19.19
C TYR A 344 15.71 7.23 -18.92
N LEU A 345 16.71 6.72 -18.20
CA LEU A 345 17.90 7.50 -17.84
C LEU A 345 18.83 7.78 -19.03
N LYS A 346 18.72 7.04 -20.15
CA LYS A 346 19.47 7.32 -21.40
C LYS A 346 18.74 8.28 -22.34
N ASN A 347 17.42 8.10 -22.50
CA ASN A 347 16.64 8.71 -23.58
C ASN A 347 15.78 9.89 -23.15
N LYS A 348 15.66 10.13 -21.83
CA LYS A 348 14.93 11.24 -21.19
C LYS A 348 15.78 11.93 -20.10
N PRO A 349 16.89 12.60 -20.48
CA PRO A 349 17.58 13.53 -19.59
C PRO A 349 16.62 14.65 -19.17
N TRP A 350 16.91 15.33 -18.05
CA TRP A 350 15.98 16.27 -17.46
C TRP A 350 15.53 17.35 -18.45
N ASN A 351 14.22 17.58 -18.49
CA ASN A 351 13.50 18.56 -19.32
C ASN A 351 13.64 18.46 -20.87
N LYS A 352 14.44 17.56 -21.47
CA LYS A 352 14.49 17.43 -22.96
C LYS A 352 13.33 16.65 -23.57
N LYS A 353 12.67 15.81 -22.77
CA LYS A 353 11.43 15.07 -23.12
C LYS A 353 10.55 14.93 -21.87
N GLY A 354 10.49 16.01 -21.09
CA GLY A 354 9.76 16.06 -19.82
C GLY A 354 8.29 15.67 -20.01
N LEU A 355 7.70 15.18 -18.93
CA LEU A 355 6.29 14.83 -18.87
C LEU A 355 5.48 16.13 -18.94
N VAL A 356 5.09 16.56 -20.15
CA VAL A 356 4.25 17.74 -20.31
C VAL A 356 2.85 17.38 -19.82
N ILE A 357 2.55 17.70 -18.57
CA ILE A 357 1.16 17.70 -18.07
C ILE A 357 0.48 18.89 -18.76
N LYS A 358 -0.01 18.65 -19.98
CA LYS A 358 -0.52 19.69 -20.91
C LYS A 358 -1.80 20.38 -20.45
N ASN A 359 -2.33 20.02 -19.28
CA ASN A 359 -3.53 20.60 -18.74
C ASN A 359 -3.37 20.82 -17.25
N LYS A 360 -3.46 22.09 -16.85
CA LYS A 360 -3.66 22.47 -15.45
C LYS A 360 -4.85 21.72 -14.86
N SER A 361 -5.92 21.51 -15.63
CA SER A 361 -7.09 20.73 -15.23
C SER A 361 -6.85 19.25 -14.89
N GLN A 362 -5.71 18.64 -15.25
CA GLN A 362 -5.34 17.31 -14.74
C GLN A 362 -4.58 17.37 -13.41
N ILE A 363 -3.86 18.47 -13.16
CA ILE A 363 -3.29 18.78 -11.84
C ILE A 363 -4.43 19.20 -10.90
N ASP A 364 -5.28 20.13 -11.33
CA ASP A 364 -6.48 20.54 -10.61
C ASP A 364 -7.42 19.33 -10.33
N ALA A 365 -7.53 18.34 -11.22
CA ALA A 365 -8.33 17.13 -10.96
C ALA A 365 -7.67 16.10 -10.00
N LEU A 366 -6.40 16.32 -9.64
CA LEU A 366 -5.66 15.55 -8.62
C LEU A 366 -5.47 16.36 -7.32
N GLU A 367 -5.43 17.69 -7.41
CA GLU A 367 -5.38 18.63 -6.27
C GLU A 367 -6.78 18.88 -5.67
N ASN A 368 -7.85 18.87 -6.49
CA ASN A 368 -9.25 18.80 -6.01
C ASN A 368 -9.67 17.37 -5.62
N MET A 369 -8.74 16.54 -5.15
CA MET A 369 -9.05 15.39 -4.29
C MET A 369 -8.87 15.81 -2.82
N ASP A 370 -9.69 16.79 -2.42
CA ASP A 370 -9.94 17.33 -1.08
C ASP A 370 -8.85 17.15 -0.01
N LEU A 371 -7.82 18.00 -0.08
CA LEU A 371 -7.15 18.52 1.12
C LEU A 371 -7.82 19.85 1.51
N ASP A 372 -8.91 19.77 2.28
CA ASP A 372 -9.62 20.94 2.84
C ASP A 372 -8.73 21.75 3.83
N GLU A 373 -7.87 22.63 3.33
CA GLU A 373 -7.25 23.72 4.10
C GLU A 373 -7.99 25.06 3.92
N GLU A 374 -9.29 25.11 4.22
CA GLU A 374 -9.99 26.38 4.50
C GLU A 374 -10.38 26.50 5.99
N ASP A 375 -9.37 26.59 6.87
CA ASP A 375 -9.55 27.31 8.16
C ASP A 375 -8.24 27.81 8.79
N SER A 376 -7.37 28.48 8.01
CA SER A 376 -6.13 29.06 8.56
C SER A 376 -5.71 30.44 8.01
N LYS A 377 -6.65 31.40 7.90
CA LYS A 377 -6.41 32.86 8.10
C LYS A 377 -7.71 33.68 7.93
N GLN A 378 -8.37 34.04 9.04
CA GLN A 378 -8.82 35.44 9.30
C GLN A 378 -9.44 35.61 10.70
N HIS A 379 -8.61 35.48 11.73
CA HIS A 379 -8.83 36.22 12.97
C HIS A 379 -7.97 37.48 12.96
N HIS A 380 -8.51 38.58 12.43
CA HIS A 380 -8.35 39.93 13.01
C HIS A 380 -9.27 40.98 12.35
N HIS A 381 -10.30 41.35 13.11
CA HIS A 381 -10.87 42.70 13.27
C HIS A 381 -11.68 43.42 12.17
N HIS A 382 -12.74 44.05 12.70
CA HIS A 382 -13.52 45.20 12.22
C HIS A 382 -14.63 44.90 11.20
N GLY A 383 -15.87 44.93 11.70
CA GLY A 383 -17.05 45.06 10.87
C GLY A 383 -17.45 46.53 10.70
N HIS A 384 -18.09 46.84 9.58
CA HIS A 384 -19.09 47.90 9.46
C HIS A 384 -19.87 47.74 8.13
N GLY A 385 -21.19 47.84 8.20
CA GLY A 385 -21.97 48.67 7.26
C GLY A 385 -22.37 48.14 5.87
N HIS A 386 -23.67 47.84 5.74
CA HIS A 386 -24.56 48.17 4.61
C HIS A 386 -24.44 47.48 3.24
N GLY A 387 -25.61 47.08 2.69
CA GLY A 387 -26.01 47.59 1.37
C GLY A 387 -26.66 46.63 0.37
N HIS A 388 -28.00 46.55 0.40
CA HIS A 388 -28.96 46.18 -0.67
C HIS A 388 -28.49 45.76 -2.09
N GLY A 389 -29.20 44.78 -2.68
CA GLY A 389 -29.31 44.60 -4.14
C GLY A 389 -30.26 43.47 -4.56
N HIS A 390 -31.41 43.80 -5.18
CA HIS A 390 -32.38 42.83 -5.74
C HIS A 390 -32.06 42.44 -7.20
N GLY A 391 -32.52 41.26 -7.66
CA GLY A 391 -32.62 40.93 -9.10
C GLY A 391 -33.29 39.58 -9.39
N HIS A 392 -34.50 39.61 -9.97
CA HIS A 392 -35.26 38.42 -10.42
C HIS A 392 -34.99 38.08 -11.91
N GLY A 393 -35.23 36.84 -12.34
CA GLY A 393 -35.36 36.49 -13.77
C GLY A 393 -35.63 35.00 -14.08
N HIS A 394 -36.85 34.68 -14.54
CA HIS A 394 -37.24 33.39 -15.17
C HIS A 394 -36.72 33.33 -16.63
N GLY A 395 -36.72 32.23 -17.41
CA GLY A 395 -37.18 30.83 -17.27
C GLY A 395 -37.49 30.20 -18.66
N HIS A 396 -37.75 28.88 -18.71
CA HIS A 396 -38.14 28.07 -19.91
C HIS A 396 -37.06 27.83 -21.01
N GLY A 397 -37.07 26.74 -21.80
CA GLY A 397 -37.87 25.50 -21.72
C GLY A 397 -38.02 24.74 -23.07
N HIS A 398 -37.54 23.48 -23.12
CA HIS A 398 -37.86 22.35 -24.02
C HIS A 398 -37.98 22.48 -25.57
N GLY A 399 -37.45 21.47 -26.29
CA GLY A 399 -37.83 21.15 -27.68
C GLY A 399 -37.13 19.91 -28.26
N HIS A 400 -37.87 18.81 -28.50
CA HIS A 400 -37.36 17.56 -29.11
C HIS A 400 -37.42 17.58 -30.66
N GLY A 401 -36.66 16.71 -31.34
CA GLY A 401 -36.90 16.36 -32.75
C GLY A 401 -35.94 15.33 -33.36
N HIS A 402 -36.43 14.11 -33.66
CA HIS A 402 -35.67 13.07 -34.39
C HIS A 402 -35.73 13.25 -35.92
N GLY A 403 -34.78 12.66 -36.66
CA GLY A 403 -34.91 12.44 -38.12
C GLY A 403 -33.75 11.65 -38.74
N HIS A 404 -34.01 10.42 -39.21
CA HIS A 404 -33.05 9.60 -39.97
C HIS A 404 -33.04 9.95 -41.47
N GLY A 405 -31.92 9.68 -42.17
CA GLY A 405 -31.88 9.64 -43.64
C GLY A 405 -30.54 9.12 -44.19
N HIS A 406 -30.55 7.97 -44.89
CA HIS A 406 -29.40 7.44 -45.63
C HIS A 406 -29.35 7.97 -47.07
N GLY A 407 -28.16 8.06 -47.67
CA GLY A 407 -27.98 8.25 -49.11
C GLY A 407 -26.52 8.16 -49.57
N HIS A 408 -26.18 7.16 -50.39
CA HIS A 408 -24.89 7.06 -51.09
C HIS A 408 -24.96 7.75 -52.47
N GLY A 409 -23.84 8.29 -52.96
CA GLY A 409 -23.68 8.82 -54.33
C GLY A 409 -22.22 9.13 -54.67
N HIS A 410 -21.79 8.92 -55.92
CA HIS A 410 -20.38 8.90 -56.36
C HIS A 410 -19.99 10.06 -57.31
N HIS A 411 -18.70 10.42 -57.26
CA HIS A 411 -17.79 10.94 -58.32
C HIS A 411 -18.01 12.31 -59.03
N HIS A 412 -16.85 12.98 -59.23
CA HIS A 412 -16.32 13.85 -60.32
C HIS A 412 -17.28 14.51 -61.35
N ASP A 413 -17.00 15.68 -61.94
CA ASP A 413 -15.69 16.35 -62.12
C ASP A 413 -15.77 17.90 -62.31
N HIS A 414 -14.61 18.53 -62.48
CA HIS A 414 -14.28 19.96 -62.58
C HIS A 414 -15.20 20.96 -63.35
N GLY A 415 -15.19 22.21 -62.87
CA GLY A 415 -15.50 23.43 -63.65
C GLY A 415 -15.02 24.72 -62.94
N HIS A 416 -14.00 25.40 -63.48
CA HIS A 416 -13.49 26.69 -62.96
C HIS A 416 -14.29 27.88 -63.51
N HIS A 417 -14.58 28.90 -62.67
CA HIS A 417 -14.03 30.26 -62.87
C HIS A 417 -14.39 31.26 -61.74
N HIS A 418 -13.34 32.00 -61.33
CA HIS A 418 -13.28 33.39 -60.82
C HIS A 418 -14.05 33.88 -59.57
N ASP A 419 -13.22 34.29 -58.61
CA ASP A 419 -13.20 35.59 -57.89
C ASP A 419 -14.34 35.95 -56.92
N HIS A 420 -14.05 35.87 -55.61
CA HIS A 420 -13.90 37.08 -54.79
C HIS A 420 -13.10 36.80 -53.50
N GLU A 421 -12.65 37.89 -52.85
CA GLU A 421 -11.60 37.91 -51.83
C GLU A 421 -12.00 37.43 -50.43
N ASN A 422 -10.99 36.85 -49.77
CA ASN A 422 -10.67 36.86 -48.34
C ASN A 422 -11.52 37.76 -47.41
N GLU A 423 -12.11 37.14 -46.38
CA GLU A 423 -12.10 37.63 -44.99
C GLU A 423 -12.57 36.49 -44.06
N ASP A 424 -11.66 35.59 -43.64
CA ASP A 424 -11.84 34.70 -42.44
C ASP A 424 -10.56 33.87 -42.09
N GLU A 425 -9.39 34.50 -42.14
CA GLU A 425 -8.15 33.97 -41.51
C GLU A 425 -7.59 35.00 -40.52
N ASN A 426 -8.33 35.27 -39.44
CA ASN A 426 -7.84 36.11 -38.32
C ASN A 426 -8.65 35.89 -37.03
N ASN A 427 -8.54 34.69 -36.43
CA ASN A 427 -8.87 34.47 -35.01
C ASN A 427 -8.29 33.16 -34.41
N GLN A 428 -7.20 32.62 -34.98
CA GLN A 428 -6.40 31.54 -34.37
C GLN A 428 -5.00 32.02 -33.91
N GLU A 429 -4.70 33.32 -34.02
CA GLU A 429 -3.46 33.94 -33.52
C GLU A 429 -3.72 34.89 -32.35
N GLN A 430 -4.16 34.35 -31.21
CA GLN A 430 -4.00 35.00 -29.91
C GLN A 430 -3.94 33.91 -28.81
N TYR A 431 -3.04 34.09 -27.84
CA TYR A 431 -2.61 33.10 -26.83
C TYR A 431 -1.60 32.02 -27.26
N ASN A 432 -0.63 32.37 -28.12
CA ASN A 432 0.67 31.65 -28.22
C ASN A 432 1.86 32.44 -27.62
N ASN A 433 1.63 33.61 -27.03
CA ASN A 433 2.68 34.60 -26.72
C ASN A 433 3.14 34.63 -25.24
N GLU A 434 3.14 33.50 -24.53
CA GLU A 434 3.80 33.38 -23.21
C GLU A 434 4.93 32.32 -23.17
N ASP A 435 5.05 31.46 -24.19
CA ASP A 435 6.14 30.45 -24.29
C ASP A 435 7.37 30.93 -25.11
N GLU A 436 7.28 32.08 -25.79
CA GLU A 436 8.37 32.66 -26.62
C GLU A 436 9.36 33.57 -25.85
N GLU A 437 9.35 33.58 -24.51
CA GLU A 437 10.48 34.09 -23.70
C GLU A 437 11.42 32.98 -23.18
N ASN A 438 11.48 31.84 -23.88
CA ASN A 438 12.58 30.89 -23.69
C ASN A 438 13.89 31.45 -24.28
N GLU A 439 14.59 32.28 -23.48
CA GLU A 439 16.03 32.48 -23.65
C GLU A 439 16.75 31.13 -23.82
N ASN A 440 17.80 31.09 -24.65
CA ASN A 440 18.60 29.90 -25.00
C ASN A 440 19.38 29.31 -23.79
N ASN A 441 18.67 28.86 -22.76
CA ASN A 441 19.21 28.13 -21.62
C ASN A 441 19.32 26.65 -21.98
N GLU A 442 20.43 26.28 -22.61
CA GLU A 442 20.80 24.87 -22.72
C GLU A 442 20.92 24.28 -21.30
N TYR A 443 20.45 23.04 -21.12
CA TYR A 443 20.58 22.31 -19.85
C TYR A 443 21.54 21.12 -19.98
N LEU A 444 22.22 20.79 -18.89
CA LEU A 444 23.12 19.63 -18.79
C LEU A 444 22.40 18.35 -19.22
N ASP A 445 23.07 17.54 -20.04
CA ASP A 445 22.51 16.29 -20.58
C ASP A 445 22.60 15.15 -19.54
N ILE A 446 21.93 15.34 -18.41
CA ILE A 446 22.01 14.47 -17.24
C ILE A 446 20.61 14.16 -16.70
N ALA A 447 20.38 12.92 -16.31
CA ALA A 447 19.11 12.50 -15.72
C ALA A 447 19.10 12.72 -14.19
N VAL A 448 17.92 13.04 -13.64
CA VAL A 448 17.73 13.22 -12.19
C VAL A 448 16.85 12.10 -11.64
N ILE A 449 17.36 11.42 -10.62
CA ILE A 449 16.60 10.52 -9.74
C ILE A 449 16.27 11.29 -8.47
N ALA A 450 15.00 11.61 -8.24
CA ALA A 450 14.58 12.34 -7.04
C ALA A 450 14.19 11.37 -5.92
N GLU A 451 14.69 11.61 -4.71
CA GLU A 451 14.49 10.71 -3.57
C GLU A 451 13.44 11.24 -2.59
N ILE A 452 12.38 10.46 -2.37
CA ILE A 452 11.34 10.70 -1.37
C ILE A 452 11.80 10.05 -0.06
N LYS A 453 12.08 10.88 0.97
CA LYS A 453 12.68 10.43 2.24
C LYS A 453 12.34 11.35 3.42
N ARG A 454 11.75 10.80 4.48
CA ARG A 454 11.37 11.56 5.68
C ARG A 454 12.52 11.80 6.66
N ALA A 455 13.41 10.83 6.84
CA ALA A 455 14.53 10.89 7.76
C ALA A 455 15.78 10.16 7.24
N SER A 456 16.92 10.33 7.91
CA SER A 456 18.09 9.44 7.72
C SER A 456 18.98 9.38 8.96
N PRO A 457 19.76 8.31 9.18
CA PRO A 457 20.73 8.23 10.28
C PRO A 457 21.68 9.44 10.36
N SER A 458 22.11 9.97 9.21
CA SER A 458 23.07 11.08 9.12
C SER A 458 22.49 12.48 9.39
N LYS A 459 21.16 12.62 9.45
CA LYS A 459 20.47 13.92 9.57
C LYS A 459 19.35 13.96 10.59
N GLY A 460 18.93 12.82 11.14
CA GLY A 460 17.66 12.71 11.87
C GLY A 460 16.48 12.95 10.92
N ASN A 461 15.44 13.61 11.44
CA ASN A 461 14.26 13.99 10.65
C ASN A 461 14.64 15.08 9.64
N ILE A 462 14.26 14.88 8.38
CA ILE A 462 14.44 15.84 7.28
C ILE A 462 13.13 16.60 7.07
N ASP A 463 12.06 15.84 6.87
CA ASP A 463 10.67 16.29 6.83
C ASP A 463 9.79 15.09 7.22
N ILE A 464 9.24 15.11 8.44
CA ILE A 464 8.48 13.98 8.98
C ILE A 464 7.01 13.99 8.54
N ASN A 465 6.50 15.15 8.11
CA ASN A 465 5.11 15.33 7.68
C ASN A 465 4.95 15.15 6.17
N LEU A 466 6.06 14.98 5.44
CA LEU A 466 6.09 14.73 4.01
C LEU A 466 5.10 13.63 3.59
N HIS A 467 4.11 14.02 2.80
CA HIS A 467 3.20 13.11 2.13
C HIS A 467 3.85 12.64 0.80
N PRO A 468 3.89 11.32 0.53
CA PRO A 468 4.76 10.78 -0.52
C PRO A 468 4.17 11.05 -1.92
N VAL A 469 2.84 11.08 -2.04
CA VAL A 469 2.12 11.35 -3.30
C VAL A 469 2.34 12.79 -3.75
N GLU A 470 2.09 13.77 -2.87
CA GLU A 470 2.34 15.20 -3.17
C GLU A 470 3.78 15.42 -3.62
N LYS A 471 4.76 14.82 -2.91
CA LYS A 471 6.17 14.93 -3.27
C LYS A 471 6.47 14.35 -4.65
N ALA A 472 5.85 13.23 -5.00
CA ALA A 472 5.99 12.64 -6.34
C ALA A 472 5.39 13.53 -7.44
N LEU A 473 4.22 14.14 -7.19
CA LEU A 473 3.59 15.06 -8.13
C LEU A 473 4.40 16.36 -8.30
N GLU A 474 4.89 16.97 -7.21
CA GLU A 474 5.84 18.10 -7.27
C GLU A 474 7.07 17.77 -8.13
N TYR A 475 7.61 16.56 -7.99
CA TYR A 475 8.76 16.10 -8.76
C TYR A 475 8.44 15.94 -10.24
N ILE A 476 7.30 15.34 -10.59
CA ILE A 476 6.87 15.20 -11.99
C ILE A 476 6.66 16.58 -12.64
N SER A 477 5.97 17.50 -11.95
CA SER A 477 5.76 18.89 -12.40
C SER A 477 7.08 19.67 -12.54
N ALA A 478 8.13 19.28 -11.83
CA ALA A 478 9.49 19.79 -11.99
C ALA A 478 10.32 19.06 -13.08
N GLY A 479 9.69 18.21 -13.90
CA GLY A 479 10.32 17.50 -15.01
C GLY A 479 11.15 16.28 -14.59
N ILE A 480 10.89 15.68 -13.42
CA ILE A 480 11.59 14.47 -12.97
C ILE A 480 10.92 13.22 -13.54
N ASN A 481 11.76 12.37 -14.13
CA ASN A 481 11.35 11.16 -14.82
C ASN A 481 11.73 9.86 -14.06
N CYS A 482 12.48 9.93 -12.96
CA CYS A 482 12.79 8.79 -12.10
C CYS A 482 12.67 9.18 -10.62
N ILE A 483 11.90 8.42 -9.84
CA ILE A 483 11.64 8.66 -8.43
C ILE A 483 12.14 7.45 -7.63
N SER A 484 12.90 7.73 -6.56
CA SER A 484 13.41 6.76 -5.60
C SER A 484 12.63 6.90 -4.30
N VAL A 485 11.83 5.90 -3.95
CA VAL A 485 11.01 5.92 -2.72
C VAL A 485 11.72 5.13 -1.64
N VAL A 486 12.08 5.80 -0.54
CA VAL A 486 12.72 5.11 0.60
C VAL A 486 11.65 4.38 1.41
N THR A 487 11.83 3.07 1.61
CA THR A 487 10.82 2.22 2.28
C THR A 487 11.25 1.66 3.63
N GLU A 488 12.48 1.97 4.08
CA GLU A 488 13.00 1.51 5.37
C GLU A 488 12.25 2.23 6.54
N PRO A 489 11.58 1.50 7.45
CA PRO A 489 10.64 2.11 8.39
C PRO A 489 11.25 2.69 9.66
N ARG A 490 12.38 2.15 10.15
CA ARG A 490 12.84 2.42 11.51
C ARG A 490 13.75 3.64 11.61
N TRP A 491 14.68 3.82 10.69
CA TRP A 491 15.62 4.95 10.63
C TRP A 491 15.27 6.00 9.58
N PHE A 492 14.70 5.59 8.45
CA PHE A 492 14.34 6.49 7.35
C PHE A 492 12.87 6.95 7.36
N LYS A 493 12.03 6.27 8.14
CA LYS A 493 10.57 6.53 8.31
C LYS A 493 9.80 6.42 6.98
N GLY A 494 10.23 5.51 6.12
CA GLY A 494 9.51 5.09 4.92
C GLY A 494 8.65 3.86 5.16
N SER A 495 7.98 3.40 4.12
CA SER A 495 7.16 2.20 4.13
C SER A 495 6.96 1.65 2.71
N LEU A 496 6.55 0.40 2.60
CA LEU A 496 6.07 -0.14 1.32
C LEU A 496 4.76 0.54 0.85
N ASN A 497 3.96 1.10 1.77
CA ASN A 497 2.76 1.85 1.39
C ASN A 497 3.10 3.15 0.67
N ASP A 498 4.14 3.89 1.10
CA ASP A 498 4.62 5.08 0.38
C ASP A 498 4.95 4.75 -1.09
N LEU A 499 5.57 3.59 -1.33
CA LEU A 499 5.89 3.09 -2.66
C LEU A 499 4.62 2.76 -3.47
N ARG A 500 3.62 2.13 -2.85
CA ARG A 500 2.32 1.83 -3.48
C ARG A 500 1.55 3.09 -3.82
N GLU A 501 1.47 4.04 -2.90
CA GLU A 501 0.69 5.28 -3.03
C GLU A 501 1.29 6.16 -4.14
N VAL A 502 2.61 6.35 -4.12
CA VAL A 502 3.35 7.00 -5.21
C VAL A 502 3.08 6.29 -6.53
N ARG A 503 3.14 4.95 -6.58
CA ARG A 503 2.88 4.23 -7.83
C ARG A 503 1.45 4.43 -8.31
N ASN A 504 0.45 4.28 -7.45
CA ASN A 504 -0.96 4.39 -7.80
C ASN A 504 -1.29 5.79 -8.34
N ALA A 505 -0.76 6.84 -7.71
CA ALA A 505 -0.96 8.23 -8.13
C ALA A 505 -0.41 8.50 -9.55
N VAL A 506 0.74 7.89 -9.90
CA VAL A 506 1.37 8.10 -11.21
C VAL A 506 0.94 7.11 -12.29
N ASP A 507 0.18 6.05 -11.95
CA ASP A 507 -0.05 4.93 -12.87
C ASP A 507 -0.80 5.32 -14.15
N LYS A 508 -1.74 6.28 -14.02
CA LYS A 508 -2.55 6.81 -15.12
C LYS A 508 -1.83 7.89 -15.94
N ILE A 509 -0.63 8.31 -15.54
CA ILE A 509 0.12 9.38 -16.22
C ILE A 509 0.79 8.81 -17.49
N PRO A 510 0.50 9.32 -18.71
CA PRO A 510 1.15 8.85 -19.92
C PRO A 510 2.66 9.13 -19.86
N ASN A 511 3.51 8.12 -20.06
CA ASN A 511 4.96 8.23 -19.77
C ASN A 511 5.27 8.58 -18.29
N ARG A 512 4.54 8.00 -17.32
CA ARG A 512 4.84 8.08 -15.88
C ARG A 512 6.34 7.93 -15.56
N PRO A 513 6.83 8.49 -14.44
CA PRO A 513 8.19 8.24 -13.99
C PRO A 513 8.44 6.76 -13.67
N VAL A 514 9.71 6.38 -13.75
CA VAL A 514 10.25 5.14 -13.19
C VAL A 514 10.25 5.22 -11.68
N ILE A 515 9.76 4.19 -11.00
CA ILE A 515 9.71 4.11 -9.53
C ILE A 515 10.71 3.06 -9.04
N LEU A 516 11.70 3.50 -8.26
CA LEU A 516 12.68 2.62 -7.61
C LEU A 516 12.34 2.45 -6.12
N GLN A 517 12.37 1.22 -5.61
CA GLN A 517 12.40 1.00 -4.16
C GLN A 517 13.83 1.18 -3.64
N ASN A 518 13.99 2.08 -2.65
CA ASN A 518 15.24 2.30 -1.93
C ASN A 518 15.14 1.76 -0.50
N ASP A 519 15.82 0.64 -0.25
CA ASP A 519 15.81 -0.08 1.03
C ASP A 519 17.13 -0.88 1.15
N PHE A 520 17.37 -1.43 2.34
CA PHE A 520 18.47 -2.35 2.60
C PHE A 520 17.99 -3.76 2.27
N ILE A 521 18.06 -4.10 0.98
CA ILE A 521 17.62 -5.40 0.44
C ILE A 521 18.71 -6.46 0.68
N ILE A 522 18.33 -7.49 1.45
CA ILE A 522 19.21 -8.60 1.86
C ILE A 522 18.60 -9.99 1.61
N ASP A 523 17.36 -10.05 1.12
CA ASP A 523 16.60 -11.29 0.87
C ASP A 523 15.72 -11.12 -0.38
N THR A 524 15.61 -12.16 -1.21
CA THR A 524 14.77 -12.11 -2.43
C THR A 524 13.31 -11.81 -2.12
N TYR A 525 12.84 -12.17 -0.92
CA TYR A 525 11.52 -11.81 -0.42
C TYR A 525 11.22 -10.31 -0.48
N GLN A 526 12.20 -9.44 -0.18
CA GLN A 526 12.03 -7.99 -0.30
C GLN A 526 11.85 -7.56 -1.76
N ILE A 527 12.48 -8.25 -2.71
CA ILE A 527 12.35 -7.99 -4.16
C ILE A 527 10.94 -8.37 -4.64
N MET A 528 10.37 -9.44 -4.08
CA MET A 528 8.97 -9.83 -4.34
C MET A 528 8.00 -8.77 -3.82
N GLN A 529 8.25 -8.26 -2.61
CA GLN A 529 7.50 -7.12 -2.06
C GLN A 529 7.68 -5.88 -2.95
N ALA A 530 8.90 -5.54 -3.37
CA ALA A 530 9.18 -4.44 -4.30
C ALA A 530 8.29 -4.49 -5.54
N ARG A 531 8.27 -5.67 -6.19
CA ARG A 531 7.48 -5.90 -7.39
C ARG A 531 5.99 -5.74 -7.09
N ILE A 532 5.47 -6.45 -6.09
CA ILE A 532 4.05 -6.41 -5.69
C ILE A 532 3.58 -4.99 -5.40
N TYR A 533 4.37 -4.20 -4.68
CA TYR A 533 4.07 -2.82 -4.31
C TYR A 533 4.29 -1.80 -5.45
N GLY A 534 4.70 -2.26 -6.64
CA GLY A 534 4.62 -1.49 -7.89
C GLY A 534 5.91 -0.82 -8.35
N ALA A 535 7.06 -1.18 -7.76
CA ALA A 535 8.36 -0.71 -8.23
C ALA A 535 8.70 -1.27 -9.63
N ASP A 536 9.42 -0.45 -10.40
CA ASP A 536 10.07 -0.81 -11.66
C ASP A 536 11.50 -1.34 -11.45
N GLY A 537 12.11 -0.96 -10.33
CA GLY A 537 13.47 -1.36 -9.98
C GLY A 537 13.75 -1.27 -8.49
N ILE A 538 14.91 -1.78 -8.10
CA ILE A 538 15.39 -1.82 -6.71
C ILE A 538 16.78 -1.20 -6.61
N VAL A 539 17.09 -0.67 -5.43
CA VAL A 539 18.45 -0.32 -5.02
C VAL A 539 19.08 -1.52 -4.31
N LEU A 540 20.24 -1.98 -4.79
CA LEU A 540 21.09 -2.97 -4.10
C LEU A 540 22.41 -2.33 -3.70
N TYR A 541 23.03 -2.79 -2.63
CA TYR A 541 24.33 -2.30 -2.16
C TYR A 541 25.34 -3.44 -2.16
N VAL A 542 26.50 -3.25 -2.81
CA VAL A 542 27.54 -4.29 -2.85
C VAL A 542 28.07 -4.60 -1.45
N SER A 543 28.13 -3.60 -0.56
CA SER A 543 28.61 -3.73 0.82
C SER A 543 27.69 -4.53 1.77
N LEU A 544 26.50 -4.96 1.33
CA LEU A 544 25.54 -5.68 2.18
C LEU A 544 25.58 -7.20 2.04
N LEU A 545 26.02 -7.73 0.89
CA LEU A 545 25.89 -9.14 0.55
C LEU A 545 27.17 -9.71 -0.07
N PRO A 546 27.55 -10.97 0.23
CA PRO A 546 28.59 -11.67 -0.52
C PRO A 546 28.25 -11.77 -2.01
N LYS A 547 29.27 -11.82 -2.87
CA LYS A 547 29.15 -11.91 -4.34
C LYS A 547 28.07 -12.87 -4.83
N GLU A 548 28.03 -14.10 -4.29
CA GLU A 548 27.09 -15.13 -4.75
C GLU A 548 25.65 -14.84 -4.34
N GLU A 549 25.40 -14.24 -3.17
CA GLU A 549 24.05 -13.80 -2.80
C GLU A 549 23.63 -12.56 -3.61
N LEU A 550 24.55 -11.61 -3.81
CA LEU A 550 24.29 -10.43 -4.63
C LEU A 550 23.94 -10.81 -6.08
N LYS A 551 24.64 -11.80 -6.65
CA LYS A 551 24.34 -12.38 -7.96
C LYS A 551 22.92 -12.95 -8.00
N LYS A 552 22.50 -13.75 -7.01
CA LYS A 552 21.13 -14.26 -6.92
C LYS A 552 20.09 -13.14 -6.83
N MET A 553 20.35 -12.08 -6.07
CA MET A 553 19.43 -10.93 -5.99
C MET A 553 19.27 -10.24 -7.35
N VAL A 554 20.36 -10.07 -8.10
CA VAL A 554 20.33 -9.49 -9.46
C VAL A 554 19.59 -10.39 -10.44
N GLU A 555 19.90 -11.68 -10.49
CA GLU A 555 19.23 -12.65 -11.35
C GLU A 555 17.73 -12.75 -11.05
N PHE A 556 17.35 -12.69 -9.77
CA PHE A 556 15.96 -12.70 -9.33
C PHE A 556 15.22 -11.38 -9.63
N ALA A 557 15.85 -10.21 -9.45
CA ALA A 557 15.25 -8.95 -9.87
C ALA A 557 14.98 -8.92 -11.38
N HIS A 558 15.96 -9.38 -12.18
CA HIS A 558 15.81 -9.46 -13.63
C HIS A 558 14.73 -10.45 -14.08
N SER A 559 14.54 -11.59 -13.39
CA SER A 559 13.45 -12.52 -13.72
C SER A 559 12.06 -11.94 -13.49
N LEU A 560 11.93 -10.99 -12.54
CA LEU A 560 10.72 -10.21 -12.30
C LEU A 560 10.58 -8.96 -13.21
N LYS A 561 11.39 -8.87 -14.28
CA LYS A 561 11.56 -7.70 -15.18
C LYS A 561 12.04 -6.41 -14.50
N MET A 562 12.44 -6.46 -13.22
CA MET A 562 12.89 -5.28 -12.48
C MET A 562 14.33 -4.89 -12.82
N LYS A 563 14.66 -3.60 -12.76
CA LYS A 563 16.04 -3.11 -12.89
C LYS A 563 16.73 -2.95 -11.53
N VAL A 564 18.05 -3.03 -11.54
CA VAL A 564 18.89 -2.86 -10.35
C VAL A 564 19.75 -1.60 -10.49
N LEU A 565 19.60 -0.67 -9.55
CA LEU A 565 20.60 0.37 -9.27
C LEU A 565 21.57 -0.19 -8.23
N MET A 566 22.78 -0.56 -8.66
CA MET A 566 23.80 -1.14 -7.77
C MET A 566 24.67 -0.05 -7.16
N ILE A 567 24.69 0.06 -5.83
CA ILE A 567 25.45 1.07 -5.10
C ILE A 567 26.82 0.53 -4.69
N VAL A 568 27.86 1.32 -5.01
CA VAL A 568 29.27 1.05 -4.72
C VAL A 568 29.92 2.21 -3.97
N LEU A 569 30.92 1.90 -3.15
CA LEU A 569 31.68 2.85 -2.32
C LEU A 569 33.15 3.00 -2.75
N ASN A 570 33.69 2.03 -3.50
CA ASN A 570 35.12 1.91 -3.83
C ASN A 570 35.35 1.10 -5.13
N GLU A 571 36.62 0.98 -5.52
CA GLU A 571 37.05 0.33 -6.76
C GLU A 571 36.78 -1.18 -6.80
N GLU A 572 36.92 -1.88 -5.67
CA GLU A 572 36.66 -3.34 -5.61
C GLU A 572 35.16 -3.64 -5.72
N GLU A 573 34.32 -2.83 -5.09
CA GLU A 573 32.86 -2.89 -5.26
C GLU A 573 32.43 -2.54 -6.69
N MET A 574 33.10 -1.57 -7.35
CA MET A 574 32.87 -1.25 -8.76
C MET A 574 33.22 -2.43 -9.67
N LYS A 575 34.39 -3.05 -9.51
CA LYS A 575 34.80 -4.27 -10.25
C LYS A 575 33.80 -5.41 -10.05
N LEU A 576 33.33 -5.60 -8.81
CA LEU A 576 32.32 -6.61 -8.49
C LEU A 576 30.99 -6.32 -9.20
N ALA A 577 30.46 -5.10 -9.13
CA ALA A 577 29.23 -4.70 -9.82
C ALA A 577 29.31 -4.88 -11.35
N LEU A 578 30.45 -4.52 -11.95
CA LEU A 578 30.72 -4.74 -13.38
C LEU A 578 30.77 -6.24 -13.73
N SER A 579 31.33 -7.08 -12.86
CA SER A 579 31.37 -8.54 -13.06
C SER A 579 29.98 -9.22 -12.98
N LEU A 580 28.97 -8.50 -12.48
CA LEU A 580 27.56 -8.92 -12.44
C LEU A 580 26.74 -8.35 -13.61
N ASN A 581 27.39 -7.75 -14.61
CA ASN A 581 26.76 -7.14 -15.79
C ASN A 581 25.69 -6.07 -15.45
N ILE A 582 25.91 -5.31 -14.37
CA ILE A 582 25.02 -4.22 -14.00
C ILE A 582 25.21 -3.02 -14.94
N GLN A 583 24.09 -2.56 -15.51
CA GLN A 583 24.05 -1.44 -16.44
C GLN A 583 23.73 -0.08 -15.78
N LEU A 584 23.36 -0.06 -14.50
CA LEU A 584 23.03 1.14 -13.73
C LEU A 584 23.77 1.08 -12.38
N ILE A 585 24.88 1.81 -12.26
CA ILE A 585 25.77 1.77 -11.10
C ILE A 585 25.80 3.14 -10.43
N GLY A 586 25.51 3.18 -9.14
CA GLY A 586 25.55 4.36 -8.31
C GLY A 586 26.79 4.42 -7.43
N VAL A 587 27.56 5.51 -7.52
CA VAL A 587 28.64 5.76 -6.54
C VAL A 587 28.08 6.60 -5.41
N ASN A 588 28.06 6.04 -4.20
CA ASN A 588 27.69 6.79 -3.01
C ASN A 588 28.89 7.56 -2.46
N ASN A 589 28.90 8.88 -2.68
CA ASN A 589 29.96 9.76 -2.18
C ASN A 589 29.96 9.87 -0.65
N ARG A 590 28.86 9.48 0.02
CA ARG A 590 28.77 9.42 1.47
C ARG A 590 29.35 8.10 2.01
N ASP A 591 30.23 8.19 3.00
CA ASP A 591 30.66 7.04 3.79
C ASP A 591 29.52 6.51 4.67
N LEU A 592 29.30 5.19 4.70
CA LEU A 592 28.21 4.60 5.49
C LEU A 592 28.54 4.40 6.97
N ASN A 593 29.80 4.60 7.38
CA ASN A 593 30.24 4.51 8.77
C ASN A 593 30.42 5.89 9.40
N THR A 594 31.04 6.85 8.69
CA THR A 594 31.28 8.21 9.22
C THR A 594 30.25 9.25 8.80
N PHE A 595 29.47 8.95 7.75
CA PHE A 595 28.57 9.89 7.05
C PHE A 595 29.22 11.10 6.38
N ASP A 596 30.55 11.16 6.32
CA ASP A 596 31.28 12.17 5.55
C ASP A 596 31.05 12.02 4.05
N ILE A 597 31.12 13.12 3.31
CA ILE A 597 30.93 13.15 1.86
C ILE A 597 32.28 13.46 1.20
N ASN A 598 32.74 12.55 0.34
CA ASN A 598 33.90 12.75 -0.50
C ASN A 598 33.45 12.76 -1.98
N PRO A 599 33.25 13.95 -2.60
CA PRO A 599 32.78 14.05 -3.99
C PRO A 599 33.80 13.52 -5.01
N ASN A 600 35.07 13.35 -4.62
CA ASN A 600 36.08 12.76 -5.50
C ASN A 600 35.90 11.24 -5.66
N LYS A 601 35.07 10.56 -4.85
CA LYS A 601 34.81 9.11 -4.99
C LYS A 601 34.19 8.79 -6.35
N THR A 602 33.15 9.50 -6.79
CA THR A 602 32.60 9.29 -8.14
C THR A 602 33.68 9.54 -9.20
N THR A 603 34.36 10.68 -9.14
CA THR A 603 35.40 11.07 -10.10
C THR A 603 36.56 10.08 -10.20
N SER A 604 36.98 9.45 -9.09
CA SER A 604 38.07 8.45 -9.13
C SER A 604 37.65 7.14 -9.80
N LEU A 605 36.37 6.78 -9.71
CA LEU A 605 35.85 5.50 -10.23
C LEU A 605 35.41 5.56 -11.71
N THR A 606 35.19 6.74 -12.28
CA THR A 606 34.69 6.91 -13.67
C THR A 606 35.54 6.21 -14.73
N LYS A 607 36.86 6.17 -14.53
CA LYS A 607 37.83 5.48 -15.43
C LYS A 607 37.60 3.97 -15.56
N LEU A 608 36.89 3.36 -14.61
CA LEU A 608 36.56 1.93 -14.61
C LEU A 608 35.22 1.65 -15.29
N VAL A 609 34.40 2.66 -15.56
CA VAL A 609 33.01 2.51 -15.99
C VAL A 609 32.94 2.42 -17.52
N PRO A 610 32.47 1.30 -18.10
CA PRO A 610 32.28 1.17 -19.54
C PRO A 610 31.16 2.10 -20.04
N GLU A 611 31.25 2.58 -21.28
CA GLU A 611 30.28 3.53 -21.86
C GLU A 611 28.81 3.07 -21.82
N HIS A 612 28.57 1.75 -21.89
CA HIS A 612 27.22 1.18 -21.88
C HIS A 612 26.53 1.26 -20.51
N VAL A 613 27.30 1.44 -19.43
CA VAL A 613 26.83 1.61 -18.05
C VAL A 613 26.42 3.07 -17.83
N ILE A 614 25.31 3.26 -17.12
CA ILE A 614 24.88 4.55 -16.59
C ILE A 614 25.51 4.74 -15.22
N LEU A 615 26.46 5.66 -15.11
CA LEU A 615 27.02 6.08 -13.84
C LEU A 615 26.09 7.10 -13.18
N VAL A 616 25.64 6.81 -11.98
CA VAL A 616 24.87 7.71 -11.12
C VAL A 616 25.77 8.25 -10.01
N ALA A 617 25.79 9.57 -9.80
CA ALA A 617 26.41 10.17 -8.63
C ALA A 617 25.36 10.32 -7.50
N LEU A 618 25.67 9.82 -6.30
CA LEU A 618 24.77 9.88 -5.14
C LEU A 618 25.43 10.64 -3.99
N SER A 619 24.57 11.25 -3.16
CA SER A 619 24.92 12.02 -1.95
C SER A 619 25.69 13.32 -2.19
N GLY A 620 25.30 14.36 -1.45
CA GLY A 620 26.06 15.60 -1.32
C GLY A 620 25.75 16.72 -2.31
N ILE A 621 24.96 16.43 -3.35
CA ILE A 621 24.57 17.39 -4.39
C ILE A 621 23.66 18.47 -3.81
N LYS A 622 24.10 19.74 -3.89
CA LYS A 622 23.39 20.93 -3.41
C LYS A 622 23.44 22.10 -4.38
N THR A 623 24.53 22.24 -5.14
CA THR A 623 24.74 23.35 -6.08
C THR A 623 25.04 22.86 -7.50
N HIS A 624 25.00 23.79 -8.45
CA HIS A 624 25.33 23.54 -9.84
C HIS A 624 26.76 23.00 -10.00
N GLU A 625 27.70 23.52 -9.22
CA GLU A 625 29.11 23.11 -9.22
C GLU A 625 29.28 21.63 -8.85
N ASP A 626 28.49 21.12 -7.89
CA ASP A 626 28.50 19.70 -7.53
C ASP A 626 28.15 18.83 -8.75
N ILE A 627 27.09 19.19 -9.49
CA ILE A 627 26.64 18.44 -10.67
C ILE A 627 27.64 18.59 -11.82
N LEU A 628 28.18 19.80 -12.05
CA LEU A 628 29.18 20.03 -13.09
C LEU A 628 30.41 19.14 -12.92
N VAL A 629 30.86 18.89 -11.69
CA VAL A 629 31.98 17.98 -11.41
C VAL A 629 31.63 16.55 -11.86
N TYR A 630 30.46 16.03 -11.47
CA TYR A 630 30.07 14.67 -11.87
C TYR A 630 29.82 14.55 -13.37
N TYR A 631 29.12 15.50 -13.98
CA TYR A 631 28.82 15.54 -15.42
C TYR A 631 30.10 15.58 -16.27
N LYS A 632 31.04 16.49 -15.96
CA LYS A 632 32.33 16.59 -16.68
C LYS A 632 33.20 15.34 -16.55
N ASN A 633 32.98 14.51 -15.54
CA ASN A 633 33.66 13.24 -15.35
C ASN A 633 32.86 12.03 -15.87
N GLY A 634 31.75 12.25 -16.60
CA GLY A 634 31.01 11.20 -17.30
C GLY A 634 29.85 10.57 -16.52
N ALA A 635 29.42 11.17 -15.39
CA ALA A 635 28.16 10.77 -14.77
C ALA A 635 26.97 11.14 -15.67
N LYS A 636 26.11 10.15 -15.95
CA LYS A 636 24.93 10.29 -16.81
C LYS A 636 23.65 10.52 -16.02
N ALA A 637 23.68 10.29 -14.71
CA ALA A 637 22.59 10.62 -13.81
C ALA A 637 23.09 11.08 -12.43
N VAL A 638 22.20 11.72 -11.68
CA VAL A 638 22.39 12.11 -10.28
C VAL A 638 21.20 11.65 -9.44
N LEU A 639 21.43 11.29 -8.18
CA LEU A 639 20.36 11.05 -7.20
C LEU A 639 20.36 12.16 -6.15
N ILE A 640 19.24 12.86 -6.04
CA ILE A 640 19.07 14.06 -5.20
C ILE A 640 17.90 13.85 -4.23
N GLY A 641 18.17 14.01 -2.94
CA GLY A 641 17.18 13.88 -1.87
C GLY A 641 17.09 15.15 -1.02
N GLU A 642 17.86 15.22 0.07
CA GLU A 642 17.76 16.28 1.11
C GLU A 642 17.66 17.71 0.56
N SER A 643 18.48 18.08 -0.43
CA SER A 643 18.51 19.41 -1.02
C SER A 643 17.27 19.73 -1.86
N LEU A 644 16.78 18.76 -2.63
CA LEU A 644 15.56 18.88 -3.44
C LEU A 644 14.29 18.84 -2.58
N ILE A 645 14.26 18.06 -1.50
CA ILE A 645 13.17 18.05 -0.51
C ILE A 645 13.04 19.44 0.14
N LYS A 646 14.18 20.07 0.49
CA LYS A 646 14.23 21.38 1.16
C LYS A 646 14.08 22.58 0.20
N ALA A 647 14.01 22.36 -1.11
CA ALA A 647 13.83 23.44 -2.08
C ALA A 647 12.38 23.93 -2.04
N ASN A 648 12.17 25.25 -1.89
CA ASN A 648 10.84 25.85 -1.91
C ASN A 648 10.17 25.56 -3.28
N ASN A 649 10.80 26.00 -4.37
CA ASN A 649 10.40 25.71 -5.74
C ASN A 649 11.36 24.67 -6.36
N LYS A 650 10.82 23.49 -6.69
CA LYS A 650 11.60 22.34 -7.17
C LYS A 650 12.02 22.50 -8.63
N SER A 651 11.16 23.11 -9.46
CA SER A 651 11.46 23.43 -10.86
C SER A 651 12.56 24.49 -10.97
N GLU A 652 12.47 25.57 -10.19
CA GLU A 652 13.50 26.61 -10.14
C GLU A 652 14.84 26.07 -9.62
N PHE A 653 14.81 25.27 -8.55
CA PHE A 653 16.02 24.63 -8.01
C PHE A 653 16.69 23.70 -9.03
N LEU A 654 15.92 22.89 -9.77
CA LEU A 654 16.46 22.06 -10.85
C LEU A 654 16.99 22.88 -12.03
N LYS A 655 16.30 23.96 -12.43
CA LYS A 655 16.83 24.92 -13.43
C LYS A 655 18.20 25.45 -12.98
N GLN A 656 18.30 26.00 -11.78
CA GLN A 656 19.57 26.52 -11.22
C GLN A 656 20.67 25.45 -11.15
N LEU A 657 20.32 24.21 -10.78
CA LEU A 657 21.26 23.08 -10.72
C LEU A 657 21.77 22.63 -12.10
N LEU A 658 20.96 22.78 -13.16
CA LEU A 658 21.17 22.10 -14.45
C LEU A 658 21.41 23.04 -15.63
N THR A 659 21.33 24.35 -15.49
CA THR A 659 21.68 25.33 -16.54
C THR A 659 23.13 25.14 -17.02
N LEU A 660 23.36 24.94 -18.31
CA LEU A 660 24.68 25.13 -18.90
C LEU A 660 25.00 26.63 -18.83
N GLN A 661 25.83 27.04 -17.88
CA GLN A 661 26.37 28.40 -17.89
C GLN A 661 27.14 28.60 -19.20
N SER A 662 26.55 29.35 -20.13
CA SER A 662 27.29 29.84 -21.29
C SER A 662 28.49 30.61 -20.75
N SER A 663 29.68 30.27 -21.23
CA SER A 663 30.88 30.97 -20.84
C SER A 663 30.73 32.42 -21.29
N LYS A 664 30.38 33.33 -20.36
CA LYS A 664 30.31 34.76 -20.63
C LYS A 664 31.60 35.16 -21.32
N LYS A 665 31.51 35.49 -22.62
CA LYS A 665 32.61 36.12 -23.34
C LYS A 665 33.02 37.30 -22.48
N ARG A 666 34.22 37.24 -21.90
CA ARG A 666 34.86 38.43 -21.35
C ARG A 666 34.94 39.40 -22.53
N LYS A 667 34.08 40.43 -22.52
CA LYS A 667 34.32 41.62 -23.33
C LYS A 667 35.64 42.17 -22.80
N VAL A 668 36.65 42.11 -23.68
CA VAL A 668 38.01 42.62 -23.46
C VAL A 668 37.94 44.14 -23.31
#